data_AF-A0A956SW52-F1
#
_entry.id   AF-A0A956SW52-F1
#
_cell.length_a   1.000
_cell.length_b   1.000
_cell.length_c   1.000
_cell.angle_alpha   90.00
_cell.angle_beta   90.00
_cell.angle_gamma   90.00
#
_symmetry.space_group_name_H-M   'P 1'
#
loop_
_entity.id
_entity.type
_entity.pdbx_description
1 polymer ?
#
loop_
_entity_poly.entity_id
_entity_poly.type
_entity_poly.pdbx_seq_one_letter_code
_entity_poly.pdbx_strand_id
1 'polypeptide(L)'
;REARFLPDRSPTEIVGRVFPDEIHVASHDPALSSVELDLARTYWETIWRAASAEEAVAEAREWLAAELGANRAIYVAFITQPEGKPPTNSTPPGQPLKPPLVQPNVPTRDKPSSGKARLMPARWAAFVEAGADKAGPFWAAQPIQADLPASPALADLPANAESRGFLDAQGLGWTYDLAAAEQAGMVIRIPISELPPRPDGGYDRLIVLGASAGSDHGEAFKSLLDAHRYTRGLDFLEPGEATNATEESPEPAGAVSVQTLFETEFAHRKDDGGKPEPRSIHNPESLLRGKPENSLATTFGLAGETAADRAPSAGNAAADLALAANRALWPATLGKYFTDPFSKAGGGAPVLSVADLDFLREWFTDYVRPDGPLPTLRVGRQPYGLLPVCELARREADAQTDHLANFILDVFEQWYDLDRTPVLDPDASDTRPRPNQAAEQASDVGAIYGAVPHIHEIRLRSVDDAYRDLTDTYNLRIGVLGLLCALVPKQIVRDPNTGEVIDIILPAPEDLDTHPWYKIFAEREADAKGASGVQGQIDALTEMRDELDEASGDEIQEIAAFRAIKYIDKFAKHFHSNDPDWPSDDSIPSGDLLGLVFRQQGRTAHAQTYLAPLGIKDHLGAERAPRLYSAGFEGEGTETDVKVLVSQGSDDEAVADLTQRLTELRDAAQTLVNGGAAPDYDFSEPLPFLHQLLRSAVATVTGGSRALPLKQGLDRKLTLVEERGAAAIPELERLLQSALGPAMYRADAWITSLATRR
;
A
#
# COMPACT_ATOMS: atom_id res chain seq x y z
N ARG A 1 17.70 0.30 -16.65
CA ARG A 1 18.32 -0.97 -17.11
C ARG A 1 18.35 -0.91 -18.63
N GLU A 2 19.41 -1.38 -19.29
CA GLU A 2 19.46 -1.41 -20.75
C GLU A 2 19.73 -2.85 -21.19
N ALA A 3 18.79 -3.45 -21.91
CA ALA A 3 18.95 -4.73 -22.60
C ALA A 3 19.02 -4.42 -24.10
N ARG A 4 20.19 -4.58 -24.72
CA ARG A 4 20.33 -4.41 -26.16
C ARG A 4 20.32 -5.77 -26.84
N PHE A 5 19.45 -5.93 -27.83
CA PHE A 5 19.54 -7.06 -28.75
C PHE A 5 20.79 -6.90 -29.60
N LEU A 6 21.77 -7.80 -29.42
CA LEU A 6 22.89 -7.89 -30.34
C LEU A 6 22.32 -8.30 -31.73
N PRO A 7 22.72 -7.63 -32.83
CA PRO A 7 22.06 -7.71 -34.13
C PRO A 7 22.21 -9.04 -34.88
N ASP A 8 22.52 -10.14 -34.19
CA ASP A 8 22.62 -11.46 -34.78
C ASP A 8 21.25 -12.10 -34.98
N ARG A 9 21.05 -12.72 -36.17
CA ARG A 9 19.81 -13.42 -36.54
C ARG A 9 19.50 -14.65 -35.68
N SER A 10 20.41 -15.04 -34.79
CA SER A 10 20.28 -16.18 -33.88
C SER A 10 21.11 -15.91 -32.62
N PRO A 11 20.60 -15.09 -31.68
CA PRO A 11 21.32 -14.81 -30.45
C PRO A 11 21.57 -16.11 -29.69
N THR A 12 22.77 -16.27 -29.13
CA THR A 12 23.17 -17.42 -28.30
C THR A 12 23.10 -17.12 -26.81
N GLU A 13 22.99 -15.85 -26.44
CA GLU A 13 22.98 -15.36 -25.06
C GLU A 13 22.09 -14.11 -24.93
N ILE A 14 21.60 -13.87 -23.71
CA ILE A 14 21.04 -12.59 -23.27
C ILE A 14 22.12 -11.88 -22.46
N VAL A 15 22.42 -10.63 -22.79
CA VAL A 15 23.42 -9.81 -22.09
C VAL A 15 22.73 -8.68 -21.35
N GLY A 16 22.81 -8.70 -20.02
CA GLY A 16 22.27 -7.66 -19.15
C GLY A 16 23.37 -6.81 -18.55
N ARG A 17 23.29 -5.47 -18.71
CA ARG A 17 24.13 -4.51 -17.97
C ARG A 17 23.32 -3.89 -16.83
N VAL A 18 23.87 -3.94 -15.63
CA VAL A 18 23.27 -3.35 -14.44
C VAL A 18 23.85 -1.97 -14.22
N PHE A 19 23.00 -0.98 -13.95
CA PHE A 19 23.41 0.37 -13.57
C PHE A 19 22.97 0.62 -12.11
N PRO A 20 23.82 1.18 -11.26
CA PRO A 20 23.41 1.60 -9.93
C PRO A 20 22.40 2.74 -10.07
N ASP A 21 21.38 2.72 -9.22
CA ASP A 21 20.44 3.81 -9.15
C ASP A 21 21.01 4.99 -8.35
N GLU A 22 20.38 6.16 -8.42
CA GLU A 22 20.89 7.41 -7.87
C GLU A 22 21.19 7.34 -6.37
N ILE A 23 20.38 6.62 -5.59
CA ILE A 23 20.60 6.40 -4.16
C ILE A 23 21.97 5.78 -3.85
N HIS A 24 22.55 5.01 -4.77
CA HIS A 24 23.87 4.39 -4.57
C HIS A 24 25.05 5.32 -4.91
N VAL A 25 24.80 6.51 -5.47
CA VAL A 25 25.87 7.39 -5.96
C VAL A 25 26.22 8.45 -4.91
N ALA A 26 27.37 8.30 -4.25
CA ALA A 26 27.92 9.33 -3.38
C ALA A 26 28.81 10.30 -4.17
N SER A 27 28.32 11.51 -4.42
CA SER A 27 29.04 12.57 -5.13
C SER A 27 29.40 13.78 -4.25
N HIS A 28 29.13 13.72 -2.95
CA HIS A 28 29.48 14.80 -2.03
C HIS A 28 30.99 14.83 -1.78
N ASP A 29 31.59 15.99 -1.98
CA ASP A 29 32.98 16.26 -1.62
C ASP A 29 33.02 17.26 -0.45
N PRO A 30 33.43 16.83 0.76
CA PRO A 30 33.52 17.71 1.92
C PRO A 30 34.52 18.86 1.75
N ALA A 31 35.51 18.72 0.86
CA ALA A 31 36.49 19.75 0.62
C ALA A 31 35.96 20.85 -0.31
N LEU A 32 36.29 22.11 0.00
CA LEU A 32 35.87 23.27 -0.77
C LEU A 32 36.89 23.67 -1.83
N SER A 33 36.41 24.06 -3.00
CA SER A 33 37.19 24.74 -4.02
C SER A 33 37.43 26.20 -3.64
N SER A 34 38.40 26.84 -4.32
CA SER A 34 38.64 28.29 -4.15
C SER A 34 37.42 29.14 -4.47
N VAL A 35 36.64 28.73 -5.48
CA VAL A 35 35.40 29.43 -5.88
C VAL A 35 34.35 29.36 -4.76
N GLU A 36 34.15 28.18 -4.18
CA GLU A 36 33.20 28.01 -3.06
C GLU A 36 33.61 28.83 -1.84
N LEU A 37 34.92 28.95 -1.56
CA LEU A 37 35.43 29.78 -0.46
C LEU A 37 35.19 31.28 -0.67
N ASP A 38 35.39 31.77 -1.90
CA ASP A 38 35.15 33.18 -2.24
C ASP A 38 33.64 33.52 -2.19
N LEU A 39 32.78 32.62 -2.67
CA LEU A 39 31.33 32.73 -2.54
C LEU A 39 30.89 32.72 -1.07
N ALA A 40 31.42 31.79 -0.26
CA ALA A 40 31.14 31.72 1.17
C ALA A 40 31.56 32.99 1.92
N ARG A 41 32.72 33.57 1.57
CA ARG A 41 33.16 34.85 2.14
C ARG A 41 32.18 35.96 1.82
N THR A 42 31.76 36.07 0.57
CA THR A 42 30.81 37.08 0.12
C THR A 42 29.45 36.90 0.82
N TYR A 43 28.95 35.67 0.93
CA TYR A 43 27.73 35.33 1.66
C TYR A 43 27.77 35.84 3.11
N TRP A 44 28.83 35.46 3.83
CA TRP A 44 28.94 35.81 5.25
C TRP A 44 29.22 37.30 5.46
N GLU A 45 29.97 37.97 4.58
CA GLU A 45 30.17 39.42 4.63
C GLU A 45 28.84 40.18 4.46
N THR A 46 27.95 39.74 3.56
CA THR A 46 26.62 40.33 3.37
C THR A 46 25.80 40.26 4.65
N ILE A 47 25.74 39.07 5.27
CA ILE A 47 25.02 38.86 6.54
C ILE A 47 25.64 39.66 7.69
N TRP A 48 26.97 39.71 7.78
CA TRP A 48 27.68 40.49 8.81
C TRP A 48 27.41 41.99 8.66
N ARG A 49 27.47 42.53 7.43
CA ARG A 49 27.20 43.94 7.18
C ARG A 49 25.76 44.31 7.49
N ALA A 50 24.82 43.42 7.22
CA ALA A 50 23.41 43.65 7.49
C ALA A 50 23.00 43.44 8.96
N ALA A 51 23.95 43.14 9.86
CA ALA A 51 23.66 42.78 11.25
C ALA A 51 22.62 41.64 11.38
N SER A 52 22.68 40.69 10.44
CA SER A 52 21.71 39.58 10.35
C SER A 52 20.25 40.01 10.25
N ALA A 53 19.98 41.13 9.58
CA ALA A 53 18.62 41.51 9.20
C ALA A 53 17.96 40.40 8.36
N GLU A 54 16.72 40.06 8.69
CA GLU A 54 15.99 38.90 8.15
C GLU A 54 15.92 38.91 6.61
N GLU A 55 15.56 40.06 6.02
CA GLU A 55 15.51 40.24 4.56
C GLU A 55 16.87 39.99 3.90
N ALA A 56 17.95 40.54 4.47
CA ALA A 56 19.30 40.37 3.93
C ALA A 56 19.81 38.93 4.06
N VAL A 57 19.40 38.21 5.12
CA VAL A 57 19.71 36.78 5.28
C VAL A 57 18.96 35.96 4.23
N ALA A 58 17.68 36.25 4.01
CA ALA A 58 16.89 35.57 2.98
C ALA A 58 17.49 35.79 1.58
N GLU A 59 17.78 37.03 1.21
CA GLU A 59 18.43 37.36 -0.08
C GLU A 59 19.80 36.69 -0.25
N ALA A 60 20.64 36.69 0.79
CA ALA A 60 21.95 36.06 0.74
C ALA A 60 21.85 34.53 0.57
N ARG A 61 20.85 33.89 1.20
CA ARG A 61 20.58 32.44 1.05
C ARG A 61 20.17 32.11 -0.39
N GLU A 62 19.22 32.86 -0.96
CA GLU A 62 18.79 32.68 -2.35
C GLU A 62 19.94 32.91 -3.33
N TRP A 63 20.74 33.96 -3.13
CA TRP A 63 21.91 34.24 -3.96
C TRP A 63 22.92 33.09 -3.93
N LEU A 64 23.30 32.59 -2.75
CA LEU A 64 24.25 31.49 -2.64
C LEU A 64 23.69 30.19 -3.25
N ALA A 65 22.40 29.93 -3.06
CA ALA A 65 21.71 28.79 -3.67
C ALA A 65 21.66 28.87 -5.20
N ALA A 66 21.54 30.07 -5.78
CA ALA A 66 21.59 30.26 -7.23
C ALA A 66 22.98 29.96 -7.82
N GLU A 67 24.05 30.25 -7.09
CA GLU A 67 25.44 30.02 -7.54
C GLU A 67 25.88 28.55 -7.40
N LEU A 68 25.45 27.86 -6.35
CA LEU A 68 25.96 26.52 -5.98
C LEU A 68 24.91 25.40 -6.06
N GLY A 69 23.64 25.75 -6.20
CA GLY A 69 22.51 24.87 -5.87
C GLY A 69 22.23 24.86 -4.36
N ALA A 70 20.95 24.76 -3.99
CA ALA A 70 20.49 24.89 -2.61
C ALA A 70 21.23 23.99 -1.60
N ASN A 71 21.31 22.68 -1.88
CA ASN A 71 21.93 21.71 -0.98
C ASN A 71 23.43 21.95 -0.73
N ARG A 72 24.15 22.35 -1.79
CA ARG A 72 25.58 22.65 -1.67
C ARG A 72 25.82 24.00 -1.01
N ALA A 73 24.97 25.00 -1.29
CA ALA A 73 25.00 26.29 -0.63
C ALA A 73 24.84 26.18 0.90
N ILE A 74 23.91 25.35 1.37
CA ILE A 74 23.70 25.07 2.79
C ILE A 74 24.95 24.48 3.42
N TYR A 75 25.55 23.45 2.79
CA TYR A 75 26.79 22.86 3.27
C TYR A 75 27.90 23.90 3.39
N VAL A 76 28.15 24.64 2.31
CA VAL A 76 29.21 25.66 2.23
C VAL A 76 29.00 26.72 3.29
N ALA A 77 27.79 27.26 3.44
CA ALA A 77 27.47 28.22 4.50
C ALA A 77 27.71 27.60 5.88
N PHE A 78 27.18 26.41 6.14
CA PHE A 78 27.26 25.74 7.44
C PHE A 78 28.70 25.49 7.90
N ILE A 79 29.56 24.92 7.04
CA ILE A 79 30.94 24.61 7.42
C ILE A 79 31.85 25.85 7.47
N THR A 80 31.49 26.92 6.75
CA THR A 80 32.24 28.19 6.75
C THR A 80 31.70 29.21 7.74
N GLN A 81 30.74 28.82 8.59
CA GLN A 81 30.13 29.72 9.57
C GLN A 81 31.21 30.45 10.40
N PRO A 82 31.25 31.79 10.37
CA PRO A 82 32.31 32.54 11.03
C PRO A 82 32.27 32.40 12.54
N GLU A 83 33.44 32.54 13.17
CA GLU A 83 33.56 32.53 14.63
C GLU A 83 32.99 33.82 15.24
N GLY A 84 32.24 33.68 16.35
CA GLY A 84 31.67 34.81 17.09
C GLY A 84 30.23 35.13 16.72
N LYS A 85 29.76 36.33 17.11
CA LYS A 85 28.40 36.81 16.85
C LYS A 85 28.43 37.96 15.81
N PRO A 86 27.40 38.05 14.95
CA PRO A 86 27.25 39.20 14.06
C PRO A 86 27.13 40.51 14.84
N PRO A 87 27.45 41.66 14.22
CA PRO A 87 27.30 42.97 14.86
C PRO A 87 25.83 43.27 15.16
N THR A 88 25.58 44.15 16.14
CA THR A 88 24.22 44.59 16.51
C THR A 88 23.66 45.68 15.59
N ASN A 89 24.52 46.39 14.86
CA ASN A 89 24.15 47.46 13.94
C ASN A 89 24.76 47.20 12.57
N SER A 90 24.06 47.61 11.51
CA SER A 90 24.55 47.45 10.16
C SER A 90 25.86 48.25 9.92
N THR A 91 26.73 47.69 9.09
CA THR A 91 28.01 48.30 8.71
C THR A 91 27.91 48.83 7.28
N PRO A 92 28.07 50.15 7.03
CA PRO A 92 27.99 50.71 5.69
C PRO A 92 28.99 50.10 4.70
N PRO A 93 28.69 50.11 3.39
CA PRO A 93 29.63 49.69 2.35
C PRO A 93 30.97 50.43 2.47
N GLY A 94 32.08 49.71 2.29
CA GLY A 94 33.43 50.27 2.34
C GLY A 94 34.00 50.51 3.75
N GLN A 95 33.21 50.36 4.82
CA GLN A 95 33.73 50.38 6.19
C GLN A 95 34.20 48.98 6.63
N PRO A 96 35.25 48.89 7.49
CA PRO A 96 35.70 47.63 8.04
C PRO A 96 34.65 47.03 8.98
N LEU A 97 34.45 45.72 8.90
CA LEU A 97 33.54 44.97 9.78
C LEU A 97 34.01 45.05 11.24
N LYS A 98 33.07 45.31 12.15
CA LYS A 98 33.30 45.31 13.61
C LYS A 98 32.16 44.55 14.30
N PRO A 99 32.38 43.32 14.81
CA PRO A 99 33.64 42.58 14.86
C PRO A 99 34.12 42.11 13.47
N PRO A 100 35.43 41.85 13.29
CA PRO A 100 35.94 41.31 12.03
C PRO A 100 35.36 39.93 11.74
N LEU A 101 35.18 39.62 10.46
CA LEU A 101 34.77 38.29 10.01
C LEU A 101 35.97 37.34 10.11
N VAL A 102 35.88 36.32 10.97
CA VAL A 102 36.91 35.28 11.12
C VAL A 102 36.36 33.99 10.55
N GLN A 103 36.87 33.57 9.39
CA GLN A 103 36.47 32.32 8.75
C GLN A 103 37.16 31.13 9.43
N PRO A 104 36.45 30.02 9.66
CA PRO A 104 37.05 28.80 10.17
C PRO A 104 37.99 28.18 9.14
N ASN A 105 38.94 27.36 9.61
CA ASN A 105 39.77 26.56 8.73
C ASN A 105 38.96 25.35 8.24
N VAL A 106 38.75 25.25 6.92
CA VAL A 106 37.96 24.17 6.29
C VAL A 106 38.83 23.40 5.29
N PRO A 107 38.58 22.09 5.08
CA PRO A 107 39.29 21.31 4.06
C PRO A 107 39.11 21.91 2.66
N THR A 108 40.19 21.90 1.87
CA THR A 108 40.18 22.42 0.49
C THR A 108 40.61 21.38 -0.53
N ARG A 109 40.18 21.56 -1.78
CA ARG A 109 40.51 20.69 -2.91
C ARG A 109 40.88 21.50 -4.15
N ASP A 110 41.79 20.93 -4.94
CA ASP A 110 42.22 21.52 -6.21
C ASP A 110 41.39 21.02 -7.41
N LYS A 111 40.80 19.82 -7.31
CA LYS A 111 40.03 19.17 -8.38
C LYS A 111 38.75 18.55 -7.84
N PRO A 112 37.68 18.46 -8.63
CA PRO A 112 36.44 17.77 -8.26
C PRO A 112 36.60 16.26 -8.37
N SER A 113 35.96 15.55 -7.45
CA SER A 113 35.88 14.09 -7.47
C SER A 113 34.64 13.60 -8.20
N SER A 114 34.80 12.58 -9.05
CA SER A 114 33.68 11.80 -9.61
C SER A 114 32.87 11.17 -8.49
N GLY A 115 31.55 11.13 -8.64
CA GLY A 115 30.70 10.40 -7.70
C GLY A 115 30.94 8.90 -7.81
N LYS A 116 30.97 8.21 -6.67
CA LYS A 116 31.28 6.79 -6.57
C LYS A 116 30.05 5.99 -6.18
N ALA A 117 29.91 4.80 -6.76
CA ALA A 117 28.93 3.82 -6.31
C ALA A 117 29.28 3.33 -4.89
N ARG A 118 28.26 3.23 -4.05
CA ARG A 118 28.31 2.81 -2.65
C ARG A 118 27.25 1.75 -2.39
N LEU A 119 27.47 0.92 -1.38
CA LEU A 119 26.57 -0.18 -1.00
C LEU A 119 26.23 -1.10 -2.18
N MET A 120 27.20 -1.33 -3.07
CA MET A 120 27.05 -2.27 -4.16
C MET A 120 27.10 -3.70 -3.61
N PRO A 121 26.35 -4.64 -4.20
CA PRO A 121 26.47 -6.04 -3.81
C PRO A 121 27.85 -6.60 -4.15
N ALA A 122 28.23 -7.74 -3.57
CA ALA A 122 29.50 -8.36 -3.90
C ALA A 122 29.54 -8.84 -5.37
N ARG A 123 28.39 -9.31 -5.87
CA ARG A 123 28.19 -9.81 -7.23
C ARG A 123 26.70 -9.82 -7.58
N TRP A 124 26.39 -9.71 -8.88
CA TRP A 124 25.03 -9.87 -9.40
C TRP A 124 24.72 -11.32 -9.80
N ALA A 125 23.47 -11.72 -9.62
CA ALA A 125 22.88 -12.96 -10.13
C ALA A 125 21.58 -12.67 -10.88
N ALA A 126 21.37 -13.35 -12.01
CA ALA A 126 20.12 -13.30 -12.76
C ALA A 126 19.33 -14.60 -12.66
N PHE A 127 18.00 -14.48 -12.70
CA PHE A 127 17.05 -15.57 -12.82
C PHE A 127 16.08 -15.25 -13.95
N VAL A 128 15.70 -16.26 -14.73
CA VAL A 128 14.73 -16.13 -15.82
C VAL A 128 13.54 -17.00 -15.50
N GLU A 129 12.34 -16.43 -15.57
CA GLU A 129 11.07 -17.12 -15.37
C GLU A 129 10.34 -17.29 -16.72
N ALA A 130 9.80 -18.48 -16.95
CA ALA A 130 9.08 -18.90 -18.16
C ALA A 130 7.90 -19.81 -17.77
N GLY A 131 6.71 -19.23 -17.60
CA GLY A 131 5.56 -19.90 -17.01
C GLY A 131 5.86 -20.35 -15.58
N ALA A 132 5.73 -21.65 -15.33
CA ALA A 132 6.07 -22.25 -14.03
C ALA A 132 7.57 -22.58 -13.88
N ASP A 133 8.34 -22.51 -14.96
CA ASP A 133 9.76 -22.85 -14.95
C ASP A 133 10.62 -21.65 -14.57
N LYS A 134 11.72 -21.93 -13.85
CA LYS A 134 12.72 -20.93 -13.46
C LYS A 134 14.13 -21.45 -13.73
N ALA A 135 14.96 -20.61 -14.32
CA ALA A 135 16.38 -20.88 -14.54
C ALA A 135 17.28 -19.88 -13.81
N GLY A 136 18.48 -20.33 -13.42
CA GLY A 136 19.46 -19.57 -12.66
C GLY A 136 19.80 -20.21 -11.30
N PRO A 137 20.66 -19.58 -10.48
CA PRO A 137 21.26 -18.26 -10.69
C PRO A 137 22.35 -18.24 -11.77
N PHE A 138 22.29 -17.25 -12.67
CA PHE A 138 23.37 -16.92 -13.60
C PHE A 138 24.22 -15.80 -13.01
N TRP A 139 25.44 -16.11 -12.60
CA TRP A 139 26.32 -15.15 -11.92
C TRP A 139 27.08 -14.25 -12.90
N ALA A 140 27.23 -12.97 -12.56
CA ALA A 140 28.21 -12.10 -13.21
C ALA A 140 29.62 -12.71 -13.08
N ALA A 141 30.40 -12.70 -14.17
CA ALA A 141 31.70 -13.35 -14.21
C ALA A 141 32.71 -12.73 -13.24
N GLN A 142 32.69 -11.39 -13.11
CA GLN A 142 33.58 -10.64 -12.24
C GLN A 142 32.86 -10.17 -10.96
N PRO A 143 33.55 -10.07 -9.81
CA PRO A 143 33.02 -9.31 -8.67
C PRO A 143 32.89 -7.83 -9.03
N ILE A 144 32.04 -7.09 -8.31
CA ILE A 144 31.89 -5.65 -8.55
C ILE A 144 33.18 -4.94 -8.12
N GLN A 145 33.69 -4.07 -8.99
CA GLN A 145 34.84 -3.25 -8.68
C GLN A 145 34.54 -2.30 -7.52
N ALA A 146 35.40 -2.30 -6.50
CA ALA A 146 35.30 -1.36 -5.37
C ALA A 146 35.49 0.09 -5.85
N ASP A 147 34.78 1.04 -5.21
CA ASP A 147 34.87 2.47 -5.51
C ASP A 147 34.56 2.85 -6.98
N LEU A 148 33.73 2.06 -7.67
CA LEU A 148 33.37 2.28 -9.07
C LEU A 148 32.81 3.70 -9.30
N PRO A 149 33.44 4.54 -10.14
CA PRO A 149 32.89 5.85 -10.51
C PRO A 149 31.54 5.67 -11.20
N ALA A 150 30.52 6.42 -10.80
CA ALA A 150 29.16 6.29 -11.33
C ALA A 150 28.56 7.61 -11.85
N SER A 151 29.15 8.75 -11.49
CA SER A 151 28.74 10.05 -12.04
C SER A 151 29.95 10.95 -12.32
N PRO A 152 29.94 11.71 -13.43
CA PRO A 152 31.03 12.61 -13.76
C PRO A 152 31.03 13.84 -12.84
N ALA A 153 32.22 14.36 -12.57
CA ALA A 153 32.43 15.64 -11.92
C ALA A 153 32.41 16.74 -13.00
N LEU A 154 31.28 17.44 -13.13
CA LEU A 154 31.05 18.40 -14.23
C LEU A 154 31.64 19.79 -13.99
N ALA A 155 32.03 20.13 -12.74
CA ALA A 155 32.57 21.43 -12.39
C ALA A 155 33.85 21.81 -13.19
N ASP A 156 34.55 20.81 -13.72
CA ASP A 156 35.79 20.97 -14.49
C ASP A 156 35.61 20.67 -15.98
N LEU A 157 34.37 20.60 -16.51
CA LEU A 157 34.15 20.26 -17.91
C LEU A 157 34.86 21.29 -18.82
N PRO A 158 35.93 20.91 -19.54
CA PRO A 158 36.59 21.82 -20.47
C PRO A 158 35.61 22.24 -21.57
N ALA A 159 35.65 23.52 -21.98
CA ALA A 159 34.73 24.07 -22.97
C ALA A 159 34.72 23.31 -24.34
N ASN A 160 35.73 22.49 -24.61
CA ASN A 160 35.86 21.67 -25.82
C ASN A 160 36.17 20.19 -25.50
N ALA A 161 35.79 19.69 -24.32
CA ALA A 161 36.05 18.29 -23.99
C ALA A 161 35.29 17.33 -24.90
N GLU A 162 36.03 16.40 -25.50
CA GLU A 162 35.47 15.24 -26.18
C GLU A 162 34.81 14.34 -25.12
N SER A 163 33.51 14.06 -25.29
CA SER A 163 32.68 13.47 -24.24
C SER A 163 33.20 12.11 -23.78
N ARG A 164 33.72 11.27 -24.68
CA ARG A 164 34.20 9.93 -24.35
C ARG A 164 35.51 10.00 -23.57
N GLY A 165 36.49 10.75 -24.06
CA GLY A 165 37.76 10.98 -23.37
C GLY A 165 37.60 11.60 -21.99
N PHE A 166 36.62 12.49 -21.80
CA PHE A 166 36.29 13.06 -20.49
C PHE A 166 35.74 12.03 -19.51
N LEU A 167 34.82 11.17 -19.96
CA LEU A 167 34.28 10.08 -19.14
C LEU A 167 35.36 9.05 -18.80
N ASP A 168 36.23 8.70 -19.74
CA ASP A 168 37.33 7.76 -19.54
C ASP A 168 38.35 8.25 -18.52
N ALA A 169 38.71 9.54 -18.59
CA ALA A 169 39.60 10.17 -17.61
C ALA A 169 39.05 10.11 -16.17
N GLN A 170 37.74 9.93 -16.01
CA GLN A 170 37.06 9.79 -14.73
C GLN A 170 36.67 8.34 -14.39
N GLY A 171 37.13 7.37 -15.19
CA GLY A 171 36.83 5.95 -14.97
C GLY A 171 35.38 5.55 -15.27
N LEU A 172 34.64 6.35 -16.06
CA LEU A 172 33.25 6.10 -16.44
C LEU A 172 33.11 5.32 -17.76
N GLY A 173 34.23 4.80 -18.31
CA GLY A 173 34.22 4.02 -19.55
C GLY A 173 33.25 2.83 -19.54
N TRP A 174 33.05 2.23 -18.36
CA TRP A 174 32.11 1.12 -18.15
C TRP A 174 30.64 1.49 -18.43
N THR A 175 30.27 2.78 -18.36
CA THR A 175 28.88 3.21 -18.56
C THR A 175 28.42 3.02 -20.00
N TYR A 176 29.34 3.03 -20.97
CA TYR A 176 29.03 2.92 -22.39
C TYR A 176 29.76 1.74 -23.08
N ASP A 177 30.94 1.33 -22.61
CA ASP A 177 31.70 0.19 -23.16
C ASP A 177 31.36 -1.11 -22.42
N LEU A 178 30.90 -2.13 -23.17
CA LEU A 178 30.43 -3.39 -22.59
C LEU A 178 31.56 -4.22 -21.98
N ALA A 179 32.74 -4.23 -22.60
CA ALA A 179 33.87 -4.98 -22.09
C ALA A 179 34.39 -4.35 -20.79
N ALA A 180 34.43 -3.02 -20.72
CA ALA A 180 34.75 -2.31 -19.49
C ALA A 180 33.71 -2.57 -18.38
N ALA A 181 32.42 -2.60 -18.72
CA ALA A 181 31.35 -2.97 -17.78
C ALA A 181 31.48 -4.40 -17.26
N GLU A 182 31.88 -5.34 -18.12
CA GLU A 182 32.09 -6.74 -17.74
C GLU A 182 33.28 -6.89 -16.79
N GLN A 183 34.39 -6.16 -17.04
CA GLN A 183 35.52 -6.12 -16.11
C GLN A 183 35.18 -5.45 -14.77
N ALA A 184 34.28 -4.48 -14.77
CA ALA A 184 33.78 -3.83 -13.55
C ALA A 184 32.77 -4.70 -12.76
N GLY A 185 32.40 -5.89 -13.27
CA GLY A 185 31.42 -6.78 -12.64
C GLY A 185 29.96 -6.37 -12.85
N MET A 186 29.68 -5.50 -13.80
CA MET A 186 28.35 -4.91 -14.05
C MET A 186 27.56 -5.60 -15.18
N VAL A 187 28.10 -6.69 -15.75
CA VAL A 187 27.48 -7.43 -16.85
C VAL A 187 27.18 -8.88 -16.43
N ILE A 188 26.00 -9.35 -16.81
CA ILE A 188 25.56 -10.74 -16.69
C ILE A 188 25.32 -11.28 -18.09
N ARG A 189 25.87 -12.46 -18.38
CA ARG A 189 25.66 -13.20 -19.63
C ARG A 189 24.86 -14.45 -19.31
N ILE A 190 23.74 -14.63 -20.01
CA ILE A 190 22.80 -15.74 -19.79
C ILE A 190 22.74 -16.57 -21.08
N PRO A 191 23.31 -17.78 -21.10
CA PRO A 191 23.27 -18.64 -22.29
C PRO A 191 21.84 -19.05 -22.59
N ILE A 192 21.35 -18.81 -23.81
CA ILE A 192 19.97 -19.18 -24.20
C ILE A 192 19.80 -20.72 -24.19
N SER A 193 20.88 -21.46 -24.39
CA SER A 193 20.90 -22.93 -24.27
C SER A 193 20.63 -23.47 -22.87
N GLU A 194 20.78 -22.63 -21.84
CA GLU A 194 20.53 -22.98 -20.43
C GLU A 194 19.14 -22.52 -19.95
N LEU A 195 18.36 -21.91 -20.83
CA LEU A 195 17.01 -21.44 -20.53
C LEU A 195 15.97 -22.52 -20.89
N PRO A 196 14.79 -22.49 -20.24
CA PRO A 196 13.64 -23.29 -20.67
C PRO A 196 13.29 -23.00 -22.13
N PRO A 197 12.61 -23.92 -22.83
CA PRO A 197 12.12 -23.68 -24.17
C PRO A 197 11.38 -22.34 -24.24
N ARG A 198 11.81 -21.46 -25.14
CA ARG A 198 11.24 -20.12 -25.26
C ARG A 198 9.73 -20.23 -25.55
N PRO A 199 8.85 -19.69 -24.69
CA PRO A 199 7.42 -19.61 -24.96
C PRO A 199 7.14 -18.75 -26.20
N ASP A 200 5.97 -18.93 -26.83
CA ASP A 200 5.57 -18.16 -28.01
C ASP A 200 5.54 -16.63 -27.75
N GLY A 201 5.32 -16.23 -26.48
CA GLY A 201 5.36 -14.83 -26.01
C GLY A 201 6.74 -14.31 -25.60
N GLY A 202 7.79 -15.14 -25.56
CA GLY A 202 9.07 -14.82 -24.93
C GLY A 202 9.15 -15.24 -23.46
N TYR A 203 10.22 -14.85 -22.77
CA TYR A 203 10.37 -15.09 -21.34
C TYR A 203 9.61 -14.03 -20.54
N ASP A 204 8.91 -14.43 -19.50
CA ASP A 204 7.97 -13.55 -18.78
C ASP A 204 8.69 -12.55 -17.88
N ARG A 205 9.81 -12.95 -17.27
CA ARG A 205 10.52 -12.12 -16.29
C ARG A 205 12.01 -12.40 -16.21
N LEU A 206 12.81 -11.34 -16.15
CA LEU A 206 14.23 -11.36 -15.79
C LEU A 206 14.41 -10.67 -14.43
N ILE A 207 14.79 -11.45 -13.43
CA ILE A 207 15.05 -10.96 -12.06
C ILE A 207 16.56 -10.88 -11.85
N VAL A 208 17.07 -9.69 -11.55
CA VAL A 208 18.48 -9.48 -11.21
C VAL A 208 18.58 -9.06 -9.75
N LEU A 209 19.33 -9.83 -8.97
CA LEU A 209 19.52 -9.65 -7.54
C LEU A 209 21.02 -9.55 -7.23
N GLY A 210 21.35 -8.83 -6.17
CA GLY A 210 22.69 -8.81 -5.61
C GLY A 210 22.59 -8.69 -4.10
N ALA A 211 23.51 -9.36 -3.39
CA ALA A 211 23.62 -9.27 -1.95
C ALA A 211 25.06 -8.96 -1.55
N SER A 212 25.21 -8.28 -0.41
CA SER A 212 26.48 -8.08 0.29
C SER A 212 26.30 -8.47 1.75
N ALA A 213 27.34 -9.03 2.36
CA ALA A 213 27.38 -9.35 3.79
C ALA A 213 28.50 -8.53 4.46
N GLY A 214 28.22 -7.96 5.63
CA GLY A 214 29.12 -7.04 6.32
C GLY A 214 28.43 -6.33 7.48
N SER A 215 29.19 -5.99 8.51
CA SER A 215 28.70 -5.28 9.71
C SER A 215 28.83 -3.75 9.61
N ASP A 216 29.53 -3.25 8.59
CA ASP A 216 29.83 -1.84 8.33
C ASP A 216 28.79 -1.15 7.42
N HIS A 217 27.83 -1.90 6.87
CA HIS A 217 26.82 -1.38 5.96
C HIS A 217 25.97 -0.24 6.56
N GLY A 218 25.69 -0.28 7.87
CA GLY A 218 24.96 0.80 8.55
C GLY A 218 25.70 2.13 8.49
N GLU A 219 26.98 2.16 8.87
CA GLU A 219 27.81 3.38 8.82
C GLU A 219 28.05 3.85 7.37
N ALA A 220 28.21 2.91 6.43
CA ALA A 220 28.30 3.24 5.00
C ALA A 220 26.99 3.85 4.47
N PHE A 221 25.83 3.37 4.92
CA PHE A 221 24.53 3.95 4.59
C PHE A 221 24.33 5.32 5.24
N LYS A 222 24.72 5.49 6.51
CA LYS A 222 24.74 6.80 7.18
C LYS A 222 25.53 7.83 6.37
N SER A 223 26.75 7.47 5.98
CA SER A 223 27.63 8.33 5.17
C SER A 223 27.02 8.66 3.79
N LEU A 224 26.28 7.72 3.21
CA LEU A 224 25.60 7.91 1.92
C LEU A 224 24.41 8.86 2.04
N LEU A 225 23.62 8.77 3.11
CA LEU A 225 22.54 9.71 3.40
C LEU A 225 23.09 11.13 3.63
N ASP A 226 24.19 11.26 4.38
CA ASP A 226 24.88 12.55 4.57
C ASP A 226 25.36 13.15 3.24
N ALA A 227 25.87 12.31 2.33
CA ALA A 227 26.27 12.76 1.01
C ALA A 227 25.08 13.26 0.16
N HIS A 228 23.95 12.55 0.19
CA HIS A 228 22.75 12.97 -0.55
C HIS A 228 22.18 14.28 -0.07
N ARG A 229 22.14 14.49 1.24
CA ARG A 229 21.68 15.73 1.87
C ARG A 229 22.35 16.98 1.31
N TYR A 230 23.66 16.93 1.07
CA TYR A 230 24.44 18.08 0.58
C TYR A 230 24.71 18.07 -0.94
N THR A 231 24.07 17.17 -1.69
CA THR A 231 24.18 17.12 -3.15
C THR A 231 22.81 17.27 -3.80
N ARG A 232 22.01 16.20 -3.81
CA ARG A 232 20.70 16.18 -4.46
C ARG A 232 19.58 16.61 -3.53
N GLY A 233 19.78 16.49 -2.22
CA GLY A 233 18.77 16.67 -1.18
C GLY A 233 18.30 15.32 -0.65
N LEU A 234 17.97 15.29 0.63
CA LEU A 234 17.44 14.13 1.33
C LEU A 234 16.20 14.58 2.12
N ASP A 235 15.09 13.89 1.92
CA ASP A 235 13.86 14.21 2.64
C ASP A 235 12.95 12.98 2.79
N PHE A 236 11.83 13.13 3.49
CA PHE A 236 10.72 12.19 3.47
C PHE A 236 9.56 12.75 2.66
N LEU A 237 8.84 11.88 1.95
CA LEU A 237 7.61 12.24 1.25
C LEU A 237 6.40 11.81 2.08
N GLU A 238 5.39 12.68 2.18
CA GLU A 238 4.12 12.29 2.77
C GLU A 238 3.39 11.34 1.80
N PRO A 239 2.68 10.31 2.30
CA PRO A 239 1.80 9.51 1.44
C PRO A 239 0.77 10.38 0.72
N GLY A 240 0.58 10.13 -0.58
CA GLY A 240 -0.33 10.93 -1.42
C GLY A 240 0.30 12.18 -2.03
N GLU A 241 1.56 12.50 -1.71
CA GLU A 241 2.28 13.59 -2.34
C GLU A 241 2.57 13.28 -3.82
N ALA A 242 2.14 14.18 -4.72
CA ALA A 242 2.22 13.97 -6.16
C ALA A 242 3.68 13.98 -6.63
N THR A 243 4.17 12.85 -7.17
CA THR A 243 5.58 12.68 -7.59
C THR A 243 5.90 13.25 -8.97
N ASN A 244 4.89 13.71 -9.72
CA ASN A 244 5.00 14.30 -11.05
C ASN A 244 4.78 15.83 -11.02
N ALA A 245 5.59 16.57 -11.77
CA ALA A 245 5.37 17.98 -12.02
C ALA A 245 4.68 18.17 -13.37
N THR A 246 3.70 19.07 -13.46
CA THR A 246 3.01 19.44 -14.69
C THR A 246 3.32 20.89 -15.06
N GLU A 247 2.99 21.34 -16.27
CA GLU A 247 3.18 22.76 -16.64
C GLU A 247 2.32 23.71 -15.77
N GLU A 248 1.16 23.24 -15.29
CA GLU A 248 0.25 23.98 -14.40
C GLU A 248 0.67 23.90 -12.92
N SER A 249 1.43 22.88 -12.54
CA SER A 249 2.02 22.71 -11.21
C SER A 249 3.50 22.27 -11.35
N PRO A 250 4.39 23.23 -11.68
CA PRO A 250 5.79 22.93 -12.03
C PRO A 250 6.66 22.61 -10.81
N GLU A 251 6.18 22.90 -9.60
CA GLU A 251 6.83 22.56 -8.35
C GLU A 251 6.96 21.03 -8.24
N PRO A 252 8.17 20.46 -8.17
CA PRO A 252 8.34 19.03 -7.99
C PRO A 252 7.87 18.60 -6.60
N ALA A 253 7.38 17.36 -6.48
CA ALA A 253 7.02 16.70 -5.22
C ALA A 253 8.02 16.98 -4.09
N GLY A 254 7.54 17.48 -2.95
CA GLY A 254 8.36 17.80 -1.79
C GLY A 254 9.34 18.94 -2.02
N ALA A 255 9.09 19.89 -2.92
CA ALA A 255 9.95 21.07 -3.05
C ALA A 255 10.00 21.82 -1.71
N VAL A 256 11.20 21.91 -1.12
CA VAL A 256 11.43 22.64 0.13
C VAL A 256 12.09 23.96 -0.22
N SER A 257 11.58 25.05 0.34
CA SER A 257 12.15 26.37 0.12
C SER A 257 13.61 26.41 0.60
N VAL A 258 14.44 27.21 -0.07
CA VAL A 258 15.83 27.43 0.34
C VAL A 258 15.88 27.90 1.79
N GLN A 259 14.96 28.78 2.20
CA GLN A 259 14.89 29.28 3.57
C GLN A 259 14.70 28.18 4.60
N THR A 260 13.70 27.31 4.38
CA THR A 260 13.41 26.16 5.26
C THR A 260 14.61 25.23 5.36
N LEU A 261 15.28 24.94 4.24
CA LEU A 261 16.47 24.08 4.25
C LEU A 261 17.61 24.67 5.10
N PHE A 262 17.89 25.98 4.98
CA PHE A 262 18.88 26.65 5.83
C PHE A 262 18.45 26.70 7.30
N GLU A 263 17.18 26.95 7.59
CA GLU A 263 16.68 26.97 8.96
C GLU A 263 16.81 25.62 9.65
N THR A 264 16.42 24.54 8.98
CA THR A 264 16.57 23.17 9.47
C THR A 264 18.04 22.85 9.74
N GLU A 265 18.96 23.17 8.80
CA GLU A 265 20.39 22.90 9.00
C GLU A 265 20.96 23.62 10.23
N PHE A 266 20.67 24.91 10.38
CA PHE A 266 21.26 25.74 11.42
C PHE A 266 20.58 25.56 12.80
N ALA A 267 19.34 25.07 12.85
CA ALA A 267 18.64 24.75 14.10
C ALA A 267 19.28 23.56 14.84
N HIS A 268 19.76 22.55 14.10
CA HIS A 268 20.36 21.32 14.65
C HIS A 268 21.81 21.49 15.16
N ARG A 269 22.41 22.69 15.06
CA ARG A 269 23.77 22.97 15.59
C ARG A 269 23.85 22.95 17.12
N LYS A 270 22.72 22.86 17.85
CA LYS A 270 22.73 22.68 19.30
C LYS A 270 23.10 21.25 19.67
N ASP A 271 24.37 20.91 19.46
CA ASP A 271 24.97 19.69 19.99
C ASP A 271 25.13 19.87 21.52
N ASP A 272 24.33 19.15 22.29
CA ASP A 272 24.39 19.07 23.74
C ASP A 272 25.59 18.24 24.24
N GLY A 273 26.45 17.74 23.34
CA GLY A 273 27.61 16.91 23.71
C GLY A 273 27.19 15.60 24.38
N GLY A 274 25.92 15.21 24.23
CA GLY A 274 25.39 13.95 24.70
C GLY A 274 26.02 12.80 23.95
N LYS A 275 26.29 11.69 24.64
CA LYS A 275 26.61 10.44 23.94
C LYS A 275 25.40 10.08 23.06
N PRO A 276 25.60 9.66 21.80
CA PRO A 276 24.50 9.23 20.95
C PRO A 276 23.72 8.14 21.68
N GLU A 277 22.48 8.41 22.03
CA GLU A 277 21.64 7.40 22.66
C GLU A 277 21.36 6.30 21.63
N PRO A 278 21.52 5.02 21.99
CA PRO A 278 21.15 3.92 21.11
C PRO A 278 19.63 3.96 20.87
N ARG A 279 19.22 3.98 19.60
CA ARG A 279 17.82 3.80 19.22
C ARG A 279 17.47 2.32 19.46
N SER A 280 16.78 2.03 20.55
CA SER A 280 16.39 0.65 20.91
C SER A 280 15.00 0.32 20.37
N ILE A 281 14.88 -0.81 19.68
CA ILE A 281 13.58 -1.43 19.41
C ILE A 281 13.17 -2.21 20.65
N HIS A 282 11.99 -1.92 21.19
CA HIS A 282 11.37 -2.78 22.19
C HIS A 282 10.38 -3.79 21.56
N ASN A 283 9.77 -3.43 20.41
CA ASN A 283 8.89 -4.30 19.62
C ASN A 283 8.80 -3.82 18.15
N PRO A 284 8.48 -4.70 17.17
CA PRO A 284 8.41 -4.28 15.75
C PRO A 284 7.36 -3.19 15.45
N GLU A 285 6.26 -3.14 16.20
CA GLU A 285 5.26 -2.08 16.08
C GLU A 285 5.82 -0.67 16.38
N SER A 286 6.91 -0.54 17.16
CA SER A 286 7.52 0.78 17.39
C SER A 286 8.15 1.34 16.12
N LEU A 287 8.55 0.50 15.15
CA LEU A 287 8.99 0.95 13.83
C LEU A 287 7.83 1.57 13.04
N LEU A 288 6.63 1.02 13.19
CA LEU A 288 5.42 1.45 12.47
C LEU A 288 4.70 2.63 13.10
N ARG A 289 5.05 2.96 14.35
CA ARG A 289 4.52 4.10 15.11
C ARG A 289 5.55 5.22 15.28
N GLY A 290 6.81 4.94 14.96
CA GLY A 290 7.91 5.87 15.07
C GLY A 290 7.79 7.02 14.07
N LYS A 291 8.44 8.14 14.42
CA LYS A 291 8.69 9.21 13.45
C LYS A 291 9.57 8.68 12.30
N PRO A 292 9.42 9.20 11.06
CA PRO A 292 10.12 8.68 9.88
C PRO A 292 11.63 8.47 10.05
N GLU A 293 12.32 9.46 10.61
CA GLU A 293 13.76 9.44 10.88
C GLU A 293 14.15 8.35 11.87
N ASN A 294 13.32 8.10 12.88
CA ASN A 294 13.53 7.04 13.85
C ASN A 294 13.31 5.68 13.22
N SER A 295 12.24 5.51 12.44
CA SER A 295 11.96 4.24 11.76
C SER A 295 13.05 3.89 10.74
N LEU A 296 13.54 4.86 9.97
CA LEU A 296 14.66 4.67 9.04
C LEU A 296 15.93 4.26 9.79
N ALA A 297 16.36 5.08 10.76
CA ALA A 297 17.60 4.83 11.49
C ALA A 297 17.58 3.46 12.16
N THR A 298 16.46 3.12 12.78
CA THR A 298 16.29 1.86 13.49
C THR A 298 16.29 0.65 12.53
N THR A 299 15.63 0.77 11.37
CA THR A 299 15.60 -0.29 10.34
C THR A 299 17.00 -0.65 9.85
N PHE A 300 17.88 0.36 9.70
CA PHE A 300 19.25 0.17 9.22
C PHE A 300 20.29 0.07 10.34
N GLY A 301 19.87 -0.01 11.60
CA GLY A 301 20.75 -0.13 12.76
C GLY A 301 21.65 1.09 13.02
N LEU A 302 21.20 2.28 12.60
CA LEU A 302 21.94 3.54 12.77
C LEU A 302 21.79 4.08 14.19
N ALA A 303 22.91 4.53 14.76
CA ALA A 303 22.95 5.16 16.09
C ALA A 303 23.20 6.68 16.01
N GLY A 304 22.73 7.39 17.04
CA GLY A 304 22.87 8.83 17.15
C GLY A 304 22.03 9.62 16.15
N GLU A 305 22.41 10.88 15.92
CA GLU A 305 21.82 11.72 14.88
C GLU A 305 22.34 11.28 13.49
N THR A 306 21.46 11.35 12.50
CA THR A 306 21.64 10.97 11.10
C THR A 306 21.14 12.10 10.19
N ALA A 307 21.50 12.08 8.90
CA ALA A 307 20.95 13.01 7.92
C ALA A 307 19.41 13.04 7.90
N ALA A 308 18.75 11.92 8.22
CA ALA A 308 17.30 11.83 8.25
C ALA A 308 16.67 12.65 9.40
N ASP A 309 17.36 12.81 10.52
CA ASP A 309 16.88 13.66 11.63
C ASP A 309 16.88 15.14 11.27
N ARG A 310 17.64 15.49 10.24
CA ARG A 310 17.77 16.86 9.73
C ARG A 310 17.10 17.05 8.37
N ALA A 311 16.27 16.09 7.96
CA ALA A 311 15.38 16.23 6.83
C ALA A 311 14.27 17.24 7.16
N PRO A 312 13.83 18.09 6.21
CA PRO A 312 12.72 19.03 6.43
C PRO A 312 11.43 18.35 6.92
N SER A 313 11.09 17.18 6.36
CA SER A 313 9.92 16.39 6.75
C SER A 313 10.20 15.39 7.90
N ALA A 314 11.31 15.55 8.62
CA ALA A 314 11.55 14.78 9.84
C ALA A 314 10.44 15.05 10.87
N GLY A 315 9.99 13.99 11.55
CA GLY A 315 8.93 14.07 12.55
C GLY A 315 7.51 14.15 12.00
N ASN A 316 7.30 13.98 10.69
CA ASN A 316 5.97 13.83 10.10
C ASN A 316 5.13 12.77 10.84
N ALA A 317 3.85 13.08 11.09
CA ALA A 317 2.88 12.24 11.77
C ALA A 317 2.13 11.24 10.87
N ALA A 318 2.48 11.07 9.59
CA ALA A 318 1.73 10.23 8.64
C ALA A 318 1.47 8.80 9.14
N ALA A 319 2.47 8.17 9.78
CA ALA A 319 2.32 6.82 10.34
C ALA A 319 1.33 6.76 11.52
N ASP A 320 1.32 7.79 12.36
CA ASP A 320 0.38 7.96 13.48
C ASP A 320 -1.04 8.23 12.98
N LEU A 321 -1.19 9.05 11.93
CA LEU A 321 -2.46 9.32 11.28
C LEU A 321 -3.07 8.08 10.63
N ALA A 322 -2.25 7.25 9.97
CA ALA A 322 -2.68 5.97 9.40
C ALA A 322 -3.17 4.99 10.49
N LEU A 323 -2.45 4.90 11.62
CA LEU A 323 -2.87 4.13 12.78
C LEU A 323 -4.23 4.63 13.33
N ALA A 324 -4.37 5.94 13.50
CA ALA A 324 -5.62 6.56 13.97
C ALA A 324 -6.79 6.27 13.03
N ALA A 325 -6.57 6.31 11.72
CA ALA A 325 -7.57 5.95 10.72
C ALA A 325 -8.01 4.49 10.83
N ASN A 326 -7.06 3.54 10.90
CA ASN A 326 -7.38 2.12 11.05
C ASN A 326 -8.14 1.85 12.36
N ARG A 327 -7.75 2.48 13.47
CA ARG A 327 -8.44 2.33 14.77
C ARG A 327 -9.87 2.85 14.74
N ALA A 328 -10.10 4.01 14.10
CA ALA A 328 -11.41 4.60 14.02
C ALA A 328 -12.35 3.84 13.07
N LEU A 329 -11.82 3.26 12.00
CA LEU A 329 -12.61 2.62 10.94
C LEU A 329 -12.74 1.10 11.09
N TRP A 330 -11.87 0.43 11.85
CA TRP A 330 -11.95 -1.02 12.08
C TRP A 330 -13.37 -1.49 12.44
N PRO A 331 -14.09 -0.86 13.40
CA PRO A 331 -15.37 -1.41 13.85
C PRO A 331 -16.46 -1.35 12.78
N ALA A 332 -16.42 -0.36 11.88
CA ALA A 332 -17.38 -0.20 10.79
C ALA A 332 -16.99 -0.95 9.50
N THR A 333 -15.77 -1.52 9.44
CA THR A 333 -15.24 -2.21 8.26
C THR A 333 -15.07 -3.70 8.57
N LEU A 334 -13.84 -4.17 8.71
CA LEU A 334 -13.52 -5.58 8.98
C LEU A 334 -14.13 -6.07 10.30
N GLY A 335 -14.17 -5.22 11.33
CA GLY A 335 -14.79 -5.55 12.61
C GLY A 335 -16.27 -5.92 12.46
N LYS A 336 -17.03 -5.14 11.69
CA LYS A 336 -18.43 -5.44 11.39
C LYS A 336 -18.56 -6.70 10.54
N TYR A 337 -17.75 -6.83 9.48
CA TYR A 337 -17.74 -8.02 8.61
C TYR A 337 -17.51 -9.33 9.38
N PHE A 338 -16.50 -9.38 10.26
CA PHE A 338 -16.18 -10.59 11.01
C PHE A 338 -17.14 -10.89 12.17
N THR A 339 -17.95 -9.91 12.60
CA THR A 339 -18.95 -10.08 13.67
C THR A 339 -20.38 -10.20 13.16
N ASP A 340 -20.56 -10.03 11.84
CA ASP A 340 -21.85 -10.12 11.15
C ASP A 340 -22.51 -11.49 11.37
N PRO A 341 -23.86 -11.57 11.52
CA PRO A 341 -24.60 -12.82 11.53
C PRO A 341 -24.28 -13.81 10.39
N PHE A 342 -23.90 -13.33 9.20
CA PHE A 342 -23.47 -14.16 8.07
C PHE A 342 -22.06 -14.77 8.27
N SER A 343 -21.27 -14.23 9.20
CA SER A 343 -19.97 -14.75 9.66
C SER A 343 -20.11 -15.72 10.85
N LYS A 344 -21.24 -16.42 10.95
CA LYS A 344 -21.51 -17.46 11.98
C LYS A 344 -21.55 -18.85 11.34
N ALA A 345 -20.90 -19.82 11.99
CA ALA A 345 -20.95 -21.21 11.56
C ALA A 345 -22.37 -21.78 11.70
N GLY A 346 -22.68 -22.90 11.04
CA GLY A 346 -24.03 -23.50 10.97
C GLY A 346 -24.73 -23.82 12.31
N GLY A 347 -24.04 -23.68 13.45
CA GLY A 347 -24.59 -23.77 14.80
C GLY A 347 -24.90 -22.44 15.50
N GLY A 348 -24.73 -21.29 14.82
CA GLY A 348 -24.94 -19.94 15.39
C GLY A 348 -23.76 -19.39 16.20
N ALA A 349 -22.70 -20.17 16.37
CA ALA A 349 -21.44 -19.71 16.94
C ALA A 349 -20.69 -18.80 15.94
N PRO A 350 -20.03 -17.71 16.39
CA PRO A 350 -19.15 -16.91 15.54
C PRO A 350 -18.09 -17.79 14.86
N VAL A 351 -17.78 -17.53 13.58
CA VAL A 351 -16.70 -18.23 12.85
C VAL A 351 -15.35 -18.00 13.53
N LEU A 352 -15.15 -16.80 14.10
CA LEU A 352 -13.96 -16.43 14.84
C LEU A 352 -14.26 -16.32 16.33
N SER A 353 -13.36 -16.82 17.17
CA SER A 353 -13.48 -16.60 18.61
C SER A 353 -13.28 -15.12 18.94
N VAL A 354 -13.75 -14.70 20.12
CA VAL A 354 -13.52 -13.33 20.62
C VAL A 354 -12.02 -13.00 20.69
N ALA A 355 -11.18 -13.99 21.02
CA ALA A 355 -9.73 -13.82 21.08
C ALA A 355 -9.10 -13.66 19.69
N ASP A 356 -9.61 -14.38 18.68
CA ASP A 356 -9.14 -14.24 17.29
C ASP A 356 -9.56 -12.91 16.69
N LEU A 357 -10.77 -12.43 17.01
CA LEU A 357 -11.24 -11.09 16.61
C LEU A 357 -10.39 -9.98 17.24
N ASP A 358 -10.06 -10.09 18.53
CA ASP A 358 -9.18 -9.13 19.20
C ASP A 358 -7.76 -9.16 18.61
N PHE A 359 -7.23 -10.36 18.30
CA PHE A 359 -5.95 -10.53 17.62
C PHE A 359 -5.95 -9.87 16.23
N LEU A 360 -6.97 -10.11 15.40
CA LEU A 360 -7.07 -9.53 14.05
C LEU A 360 -7.23 -8.02 14.10
N ARG A 361 -8.01 -7.50 15.06
CA ARG A 361 -8.13 -6.06 15.28
C ARG A 361 -6.77 -5.45 15.58
N GLU A 362 -6.06 -5.99 16.55
CA GLU A 362 -4.74 -5.50 16.96
C GLU A 362 -3.75 -5.58 15.79
N TRP A 363 -3.73 -6.70 15.07
CA TRP A 363 -2.89 -6.87 13.89
C TRP A 363 -3.19 -5.81 12.82
N PHE A 364 -4.45 -5.64 12.45
CA PHE A 364 -4.86 -4.67 11.44
C PHE A 364 -4.50 -3.24 11.85
N THR A 365 -4.80 -2.85 13.09
CA THR A 365 -4.51 -1.49 13.54
C THR A 365 -3.02 -1.25 13.65
N ASP A 366 -2.25 -2.20 14.19
CA ASP A 366 -0.86 -1.96 14.57
C ASP A 366 0.13 -2.25 13.44
N TYR A 367 -0.15 -3.23 12.57
CA TYR A 367 0.79 -3.71 11.56
C TYR A 367 0.41 -3.41 10.10
N VAL A 368 -0.89 -3.33 9.77
CA VAL A 368 -1.31 -3.13 8.38
C VAL A 368 -1.18 -1.65 8.01
N ARG A 369 -0.36 -1.36 7.01
CA ARG A 369 -0.12 0.00 6.48
C ARG A 369 -0.36 0.03 4.97
N PRO A 370 -1.50 0.58 4.51
CA PRO A 370 -1.83 0.66 3.09
C PRO A 370 -0.80 1.46 2.26
N ASP A 371 -0.16 2.45 2.90
CA ASP A 371 0.84 3.34 2.29
C ASP A 371 2.26 2.74 2.32
N GLY A 372 2.43 1.56 2.90
CA GLY A 372 3.73 0.95 3.18
C GLY A 372 4.12 1.04 4.66
N PRO A 373 4.86 0.05 5.19
CA PRO A 373 5.20 -0.02 6.62
C PRO A 373 6.27 0.99 7.05
N LEU A 374 7.14 1.42 6.14
CA LEU A 374 8.25 2.32 6.40
C LEU A 374 8.13 3.60 5.56
N PRO A 375 8.70 4.72 6.02
CA PRO A 375 8.56 6.00 5.32
C PRO A 375 9.22 5.96 3.93
N THR A 376 8.63 6.70 2.99
CA THR A 376 9.21 6.91 1.66
C THR A 376 10.33 7.93 1.76
N LEU A 377 11.55 7.48 1.46
CA LEU A 377 12.73 8.34 1.40
C LEU A 377 12.77 9.03 0.05
N ARG A 378 13.06 10.32 0.01
CA ARG A 378 13.32 11.05 -1.23
C ARG A 378 14.77 11.45 -1.31
N VAL A 379 15.42 11.08 -2.41
CA VAL A 379 16.77 11.54 -2.77
C VAL A 379 16.65 12.37 -4.04
N GLY A 380 16.89 13.67 -3.92
CA GLY A 380 16.63 14.63 -5.00
C GLY A 380 15.20 14.56 -5.51
N ARG A 381 15.03 14.11 -6.76
CA ARG A 381 13.72 14.01 -7.43
C ARG A 381 13.12 12.60 -7.36
N GLN A 382 13.81 11.63 -6.76
CA GLN A 382 13.41 10.23 -6.79
C GLN A 382 12.86 9.77 -5.43
N PRO A 383 11.63 9.23 -5.39
CA PRO A 383 11.08 8.54 -4.23
C PRO A 383 11.62 7.09 -4.15
N TYR A 384 11.95 6.66 -2.94
CA TYR A 384 12.41 5.32 -2.60
C TYR A 384 11.52 4.75 -1.50
N GLY A 385 10.69 3.77 -1.88
CA GLY A 385 9.92 2.98 -0.93
C GLY A 385 10.81 2.00 -0.18
N LEU A 386 10.66 1.93 1.13
CA LEU A 386 11.36 0.99 2.00
C LEU A 386 10.43 -0.17 2.33
N LEU A 387 10.78 -1.37 1.89
CA LEU A 387 9.93 -2.55 2.04
C LEU A 387 10.68 -3.65 2.80
N PRO A 388 10.10 -4.18 3.89
CA PRO A 388 10.61 -5.38 4.53
C PRO A 388 10.40 -6.56 3.59
N VAL A 389 11.39 -7.44 3.53
CA VAL A 389 11.37 -8.64 2.69
C VAL A 389 11.48 -9.85 3.61
N CYS A 390 10.56 -10.80 3.43
CA CYS A 390 10.62 -12.07 4.13
C CYS A 390 10.27 -13.21 3.16
N GLU A 391 10.63 -14.44 3.53
CA GLU A 391 10.18 -15.62 2.80
C GLU A 391 8.67 -15.80 2.96
N LEU A 392 7.96 -15.83 1.83
CA LEU A 392 6.54 -16.11 1.77
C LEU A 392 6.32 -17.61 1.56
N ALA A 393 6.22 -18.36 2.65
CA ALA A 393 6.02 -19.81 2.64
C ALA A 393 4.98 -20.23 3.70
N ARG A 394 4.23 -21.30 3.41
CA ARG A 394 3.34 -21.94 4.38
C ARG A 394 4.12 -22.46 5.57
N ARG A 395 3.51 -22.39 6.76
CA ARG A 395 4.12 -22.86 8.02
C ARG A 395 3.17 -23.76 8.79
N GLU A 396 3.74 -24.64 9.61
CA GLU A 396 2.98 -25.34 10.65
C GLU A 396 2.43 -24.28 11.61
N ALA A 397 1.11 -24.28 11.81
CA ALA A 397 0.41 -23.14 12.38
C ALA A 397 0.15 -23.31 13.88
N ASP A 398 1.22 -23.20 14.66
CA ASP A 398 1.14 -23.30 16.13
C ASP A 398 0.74 -21.97 16.79
N ALA A 399 0.94 -20.83 16.09
CA ALA A 399 0.59 -19.49 16.56
C ALA A 399 -0.46 -18.81 15.64
N GLN A 400 -1.26 -17.89 16.20
CA GLN A 400 -2.25 -17.10 15.45
C GLN A 400 -1.63 -16.35 14.25
N THR A 401 -0.36 -15.95 14.35
CA THR A 401 0.39 -15.31 13.25
C THR A 401 0.65 -16.24 12.08
N ASP A 402 0.88 -17.53 12.33
CA ASP A 402 1.11 -18.52 11.28
C ASP A 402 -0.22 -18.92 10.60
N HIS A 403 -1.33 -18.97 11.36
CA HIS A 403 -2.68 -19.09 10.78
C HIS A 403 -2.99 -17.93 9.84
N LEU A 404 -2.74 -16.69 10.27
CA LEU A 404 -2.95 -15.50 9.44
C LEU A 404 -2.08 -15.53 8.17
N ALA A 405 -0.81 -15.94 8.29
CA ALA A 405 0.07 -16.06 7.13
C ALA A 405 -0.43 -17.09 6.10
N ASN A 406 -0.88 -18.25 6.57
CA ASN A 406 -1.45 -19.29 5.70
C ASN A 406 -2.77 -18.83 5.06
N PHE A 407 -3.64 -18.15 5.80
CA PHE A 407 -4.88 -17.59 5.26
C PHE A 407 -4.61 -16.54 4.17
N ILE A 408 -3.67 -15.62 4.41
CA ILE A 408 -3.28 -14.61 3.42
C ILE A 408 -2.74 -15.30 2.16
N LEU A 409 -1.97 -16.38 2.29
CA LEU A 409 -1.50 -17.17 1.15
C LEU A 409 -2.65 -17.81 0.35
N ASP A 410 -3.64 -18.40 1.04
CA ASP A 410 -4.82 -19.00 0.41
C ASP A 410 -5.63 -17.98 -0.41
N VAL A 411 -5.73 -16.76 0.11
CA VAL A 411 -6.49 -15.66 -0.50
C VAL A 411 -5.66 -14.94 -1.56
N PHE A 412 -4.35 -14.85 -1.39
CA PHE A 412 -3.45 -14.13 -2.30
C PHE A 412 -3.49 -14.72 -3.71
N GLU A 413 -3.52 -16.04 -3.85
CA GLU A 413 -3.65 -16.70 -5.17
C GLU A 413 -4.95 -16.32 -5.90
N GLN A 414 -6.01 -15.96 -5.16
CA GLN A 414 -7.29 -15.52 -5.74
C GLN A 414 -7.37 -14.00 -5.94
N TRP A 415 -6.63 -13.22 -5.16
CA TRP A 415 -6.60 -11.75 -5.21
C TRP A 415 -5.56 -11.21 -6.19
N TYR A 416 -4.56 -12.01 -6.57
CA TYR A 416 -3.43 -11.57 -7.38
C TYR A 416 -3.53 -12.08 -8.81
N ASP A 417 -4.10 -11.26 -9.69
CA ASP A 417 -4.08 -11.45 -11.15
C ASP A 417 -3.18 -10.38 -11.77
N LEU A 418 -1.88 -10.66 -11.82
CA LEU A 418 -0.84 -9.76 -12.33
C LEU A 418 -1.09 -9.32 -13.78
N ASP A 419 -1.77 -10.15 -14.56
CA ASP A 419 -2.04 -9.93 -15.99
C ASP A 419 -2.97 -8.73 -16.23
N ARG A 420 -3.58 -8.19 -15.16
CA ARG A 420 -4.47 -7.02 -15.20
C ARG A 420 -3.85 -5.72 -14.71
N THR A 421 -2.60 -5.73 -14.26
CA THR A 421 -1.91 -4.50 -13.84
C THR A 421 -1.37 -3.79 -15.09
N PRO A 422 -1.81 -2.57 -15.42
CA PRO A 422 -1.27 -1.84 -16.56
C PRO A 422 0.25 -1.64 -16.40
N VAL A 423 1.04 -2.06 -17.38
CA VAL A 423 2.50 -1.93 -17.37
C VAL A 423 2.90 -0.87 -18.39
N LEU A 424 3.73 0.09 -17.97
CA LEU A 424 4.36 1.05 -18.86
C LEU A 424 5.53 0.33 -19.54
N ASP A 425 5.46 0.18 -20.86
CA ASP A 425 6.63 -0.22 -21.64
C ASP A 425 7.68 0.89 -21.57
N PRO A 426 8.82 0.69 -20.89
CA PRO A 426 9.84 1.72 -20.73
C PRO A 426 10.58 2.01 -22.05
N ASP A 427 10.40 1.20 -23.10
CA ASP A 427 10.95 1.45 -24.43
C ASP A 427 9.87 1.38 -25.51
N ALA A 428 8.82 2.20 -25.39
CA ALA A 428 7.75 2.37 -26.39
C ALA A 428 8.22 2.72 -27.83
N SER A 429 9.53 2.80 -28.07
CA SER A 429 10.16 3.00 -29.37
C SER A 429 10.53 1.68 -30.10
N ASP A 430 10.60 0.56 -29.38
CA ASP A 430 10.98 -0.74 -29.92
C ASP A 430 9.83 -1.44 -30.68
N THR A 431 8.59 -1.06 -30.36
CA THR A 431 7.37 -1.46 -31.03
C THR A 431 6.91 -0.32 -31.94
N ARG A 432 7.00 -0.52 -33.25
CA ARG A 432 6.39 0.43 -34.21
C ARG A 432 4.90 0.58 -33.86
N PRO A 433 4.43 1.79 -33.50
CA PRO A 433 3.02 1.98 -33.23
C PRO A 433 2.26 1.68 -34.52
N ARG A 434 1.32 0.72 -34.46
CA ARG A 434 0.35 0.60 -35.54
C ARG A 434 -0.54 1.85 -35.47
N PRO A 435 -0.91 2.49 -36.60
CA PRO A 435 -1.63 3.76 -36.60
C PRO A 435 -2.93 3.78 -35.77
N ASN A 436 -3.48 2.61 -35.47
CA ASN A 436 -4.70 2.38 -34.71
C ASN A 436 -4.49 2.13 -33.20
N GLN A 437 -3.26 2.18 -32.68
CA GLN A 437 -2.95 1.91 -31.26
C GLN A 437 -2.41 3.12 -30.48
N ALA A 438 -2.22 4.27 -31.12
CA ALA A 438 -1.72 5.48 -30.46
C ALA A 438 -2.66 6.01 -29.36
N ALA A 439 -3.98 5.84 -29.53
CA ALA A 439 -4.96 6.16 -28.50
C ALA A 439 -4.92 5.16 -27.33
N GLU A 440 -4.70 3.88 -27.62
CA GLU A 440 -4.57 2.84 -26.58
C GLU A 440 -3.32 3.11 -25.71
N GLN A 441 -2.18 3.42 -26.35
CA GLN A 441 -0.94 3.79 -25.65
C GLN A 441 -1.06 5.09 -24.85
N ALA A 442 -1.71 6.12 -25.38
CA ALA A 442 -1.96 7.34 -24.62
C ALA A 442 -2.84 7.05 -23.39
N SER A 443 -3.87 6.21 -23.56
CA SER A 443 -4.77 5.76 -22.49
C SER A 443 -4.01 5.04 -21.38
N ASP A 444 -3.11 4.13 -21.74
CA ASP A 444 -2.30 3.36 -20.78
C ASP A 444 -1.33 4.26 -20.02
N VAL A 445 -0.69 5.20 -20.71
CA VAL A 445 0.19 6.21 -20.11
C VAL A 445 -0.59 7.09 -19.12
N GLY A 446 -1.77 7.57 -19.52
CA GLY A 446 -2.67 8.31 -18.63
C GLY A 446 -3.13 7.47 -17.43
N ALA A 447 -3.44 6.18 -17.65
CA ALA A 447 -3.89 5.25 -16.62
C ALA A 447 -2.80 5.00 -15.59
N ILE A 448 -1.55 4.91 -16.03
CA ILE A 448 -0.41 4.66 -15.15
C ILE A 448 0.01 5.94 -14.41
N TYR A 449 0.03 7.10 -15.07
CA TYR A 449 0.29 8.37 -14.37
C TYR A 449 -0.84 8.81 -13.44
N GLY A 450 -2.08 8.38 -13.70
CA GLY A 450 -3.24 8.60 -12.83
C GLY A 450 -3.50 7.47 -11.84
N ALA A 451 -2.67 6.41 -11.81
CA ALA A 451 -2.85 5.29 -10.92
C ALA A 451 -2.55 5.72 -9.48
N VAL A 452 -3.59 5.74 -8.64
CA VAL A 452 -3.46 5.85 -7.20
C VAL A 452 -3.67 4.47 -6.57
N PRO A 453 -2.86 4.09 -5.57
CA PRO A 453 -2.99 2.78 -4.92
C PRO A 453 -4.21 2.70 -3.99
N HIS A 454 -4.99 3.79 -3.86
CA HIS A 454 -6.18 3.89 -3.01
C HIS A 454 -7.45 4.16 -3.80
N ILE A 455 -8.59 3.87 -3.19
CA ILE A 455 -9.90 4.01 -3.82
C ILE A 455 -10.18 5.48 -4.08
N HIS A 456 -10.29 5.88 -5.34
CA HIS A 456 -10.56 7.28 -5.70
C HIS A 456 -12.07 7.59 -5.75
N GLU A 457 -12.89 6.61 -6.16
CA GLU A 457 -14.32 6.79 -6.35
C GLU A 457 -15.07 5.64 -5.67
N ILE A 458 -16.04 5.98 -4.83
CA ILE A 458 -16.92 5.02 -4.16
C ILE A 458 -18.29 5.15 -4.78
N ARG A 459 -18.80 4.06 -5.35
CA ARG A 459 -20.13 4.01 -5.94
C ARG A 459 -20.96 2.96 -5.25
N LEU A 460 -22.06 3.36 -4.64
CA LEU A 460 -22.97 2.43 -3.99
C LEU A 460 -23.90 1.86 -5.05
N ARG A 461 -24.03 0.54 -5.07
CA ARG A 461 -25.10 -0.14 -5.81
C ARG A 461 -26.06 -0.68 -4.77
N SER A 462 -27.33 -0.28 -4.88
CA SER A 462 -28.36 -0.79 -3.96
C SER A 462 -28.41 -2.30 -4.07
N VAL A 463 -28.37 -2.95 -2.92
CA VAL A 463 -28.66 -4.37 -2.79
C VAL A 463 -30.08 -4.43 -2.26
N ASP A 464 -31.02 -4.94 -3.06
CA ASP A 464 -32.38 -5.16 -2.56
C ASP A 464 -32.33 -6.14 -1.38
N ASP A 465 -32.97 -5.78 -0.26
CA ASP A 465 -32.66 -6.21 1.12
C ASP A 465 -32.89 -7.71 1.44
N ALA A 466 -33.19 -8.57 0.46
CA ALA A 466 -33.62 -9.95 0.72
C ALA A 466 -32.87 -11.09 0.00
N TYR A 467 -32.08 -10.87 -1.07
CA TYR A 467 -32.00 -11.95 -2.09
C TYR A 467 -30.66 -12.70 -2.31
N ARG A 468 -29.45 -12.20 -2.01
CA ARG A 468 -28.22 -12.87 -2.51
C ARG A 468 -27.53 -13.86 -1.56
N ASP A 469 -27.24 -13.46 -0.32
CA ASP A 469 -26.68 -14.40 0.69
C ASP A 469 -27.69 -15.43 1.15
N LEU A 470 -28.98 -15.09 1.07
CA LEU A 470 -30.06 -16.04 1.24
C LEU A 470 -30.05 -17.05 0.09
N THR A 471 -29.99 -16.65 -1.19
CA THR A 471 -30.06 -17.60 -2.32
C THR A 471 -28.88 -18.58 -2.37
N ASP A 472 -27.64 -18.16 -2.11
CA ASP A 472 -26.49 -19.10 -2.14
C ASP A 472 -26.49 -20.03 -0.92
N THR A 473 -26.81 -19.51 0.27
CA THR A 473 -27.00 -20.33 1.48
C THR A 473 -28.23 -21.24 1.37
N TYR A 474 -29.30 -20.77 0.72
CA TYR A 474 -30.54 -21.49 0.48
C TYR A 474 -30.29 -22.59 -0.55
N ASN A 475 -29.62 -22.30 -1.66
CA ASN A 475 -29.20 -23.30 -2.64
C ASN A 475 -28.28 -24.35 -2.02
N LEU A 476 -27.39 -23.95 -1.12
CA LEU A 476 -26.57 -24.87 -0.33
C LEU A 476 -27.44 -25.73 0.60
N ARG A 477 -28.43 -25.15 1.30
CA ARG A 477 -29.36 -25.89 2.18
C ARG A 477 -30.24 -26.87 1.40
N ILE A 478 -30.72 -26.48 0.21
CA ILE A 478 -31.42 -27.37 -0.71
C ILE A 478 -30.47 -28.47 -1.23
N GLY A 479 -29.20 -28.15 -1.48
CA GLY A 479 -28.17 -29.15 -1.78
C GLY A 479 -27.90 -30.13 -0.64
N VAL A 480 -27.89 -29.67 0.61
CA VAL A 480 -27.77 -30.52 1.81
C VAL A 480 -29.00 -31.42 1.96
N LEU A 481 -30.19 -30.93 1.64
CA LEU A 481 -31.40 -31.75 1.62
C LEU A 481 -31.29 -32.88 0.58
N GLY A 482 -30.82 -32.56 -0.63
CA GLY A 482 -30.52 -33.57 -1.65
C GLY A 482 -29.49 -34.61 -1.18
N LEU A 483 -28.45 -34.18 -0.46
CA LEU A 483 -27.47 -35.07 0.15
C LEU A 483 -28.09 -35.97 1.22
N LEU A 484 -28.96 -35.44 2.09
CA LEU A 484 -29.65 -36.25 3.11
C LEU A 484 -30.53 -37.32 2.48
N CYS A 485 -31.23 -37.00 1.40
CA CYS A 485 -32.03 -37.96 0.62
C CYS A 485 -31.14 -39.01 -0.06
N ALA A 486 -29.98 -38.61 -0.60
CA ALA A 486 -29.00 -39.52 -1.22
C ALA A 486 -28.30 -40.45 -0.21
N LEU A 487 -28.19 -40.05 1.07
CA LEU A 487 -27.56 -40.83 2.13
C LEU A 487 -28.48 -41.85 2.80
N VAL A 488 -29.76 -41.92 2.41
CA VAL A 488 -30.65 -43.00 2.86
C VAL A 488 -30.15 -44.31 2.24
N PRO A 489 -29.85 -45.36 3.04
CA PRO A 489 -29.29 -46.60 2.52
C PRO A 489 -30.17 -47.22 1.43
N LYS A 490 -29.56 -47.73 0.35
CA LYS A 490 -30.29 -48.48 -0.70
C LYS A 490 -30.65 -49.88 -0.22
N GLN A 491 -29.80 -50.49 0.62
CA GLN A 491 -30.01 -51.83 1.15
C GLN A 491 -29.37 -51.98 2.54
N ILE A 492 -30.07 -52.66 3.44
CA ILE A 492 -29.56 -53.04 4.76
C ILE A 492 -29.41 -54.57 4.79
N VAL A 493 -28.20 -55.03 5.08
CA VAL A 493 -27.88 -56.46 5.17
C VAL A 493 -27.97 -56.87 6.64
N ARG A 494 -28.91 -57.77 6.97
CA ARG A 494 -29.12 -58.28 8.32
C ARG A 494 -28.69 -59.73 8.42
N ASP A 495 -28.19 -60.12 9.59
CA ASP A 495 -27.91 -61.51 9.91
C ASP A 495 -29.24 -62.29 9.92
N PRO A 496 -29.39 -63.33 9.08
CA PRO A 496 -30.64 -64.06 8.98
C PRO A 496 -31.01 -64.85 10.26
N ASN A 497 -30.07 -65.06 11.18
CA ASN A 497 -30.27 -65.80 12.42
C ASN A 497 -30.45 -64.90 13.64
N THR A 498 -29.76 -63.75 13.69
CA THR A 498 -29.83 -62.83 14.85
C THR A 498 -30.67 -61.57 14.60
N GLY A 499 -30.93 -61.22 13.33
CA GLY A 499 -31.61 -59.99 12.93
C GLY A 499 -30.74 -58.73 13.05
N GLU A 500 -29.50 -58.87 13.53
CA GLU A 500 -28.55 -57.76 13.69
C GLU A 500 -28.06 -57.25 12.33
N VAL A 501 -27.78 -55.95 12.26
CA VAL A 501 -27.27 -55.31 11.04
C VAL A 501 -25.82 -55.71 10.82
N ILE A 502 -25.53 -56.39 9.72
CA ILE A 502 -24.18 -56.79 9.30
C ILE A 502 -23.55 -55.69 8.45
N ASP A 503 -24.33 -55.08 7.54
CA ASP A 503 -23.81 -54.08 6.60
C ASP A 503 -24.89 -53.09 6.13
N ILE A 504 -24.47 -51.90 5.75
CA ILE A 504 -25.33 -50.81 5.25
C ILE A 504 -24.77 -50.35 3.91
N ILE A 505 -25.52 -50.61 2.83
CA ILE A 505 -25.09 -50.26 1.47
C ILE A 505 -25.75 -48.94 1.06
N LEU A 506 -24.91 -47.91 0.88
CA LEU A 506 -25.31 -46.61 0.32
C LEU A 506 -25.42 -46.70 -1.21
N PRO A 507 -26.27 -45.88 -1.85
CA PRO A 507 -26.34 -45.82 -3.31
C PRO A 507 -25.02 -45.32 -3.91
N ALA A 508 -24.57 -45.95 -5.00
CA ALA A 508 -23.48 -45.43 -5.83
C ALA A 508 -23.98 -44.26 -6.72
N PRO A 509 -23.11 -43.37 -7.22
CA PRO A 509 -23.51 -42.24 -8.04
C PRO A 509 -24.41 -42.62 -9.24
N GLU A 510 -24.13 -43.75 -9.89
CA GLU A 510 -24.91 -44.29 -11.02
C GLU A 510 -26.31 -44.80 -10.65
N ASP A 511 -26.60 -45.01 -9.36
CA ASP A 511 -27.89 -45.50 -8.86
C ASP A 511 -28.82 -44.38 -8.35
N LEU A 512 -28.29 -43.15 -8.16
CA LEU A 512 -28.99 -42.05 -7.49
C LEU A 512 -30.29 -41.64 -8.19
N ASP A 513 -30.31 -41.59 -9.51
CA ASP A 513 -31.50 -41.21 -10.30
C ASP A 513 -32.68 -42.19 -10.14
N THR A 514 -32.41 -43.40 -9.65
CA THR A 514 -33.42 -44.43 -9.37
C THR A 514 -33.67 -44.65 -7.88
N HIS A 515 -32.96 -43.93 -7.01
CA HIS A 515 -33.10 -44.05 -5.56
C HIS A 515 -34.39 -43.37 -5.08
N PRO A 516 -35.29 -44.09 -4.35
CA PRO A 516 -36.63 -43.60 -4.08
C PRO A 516 -36.70 -42.24 -3.36
N TRP A 517 -35.84 -41.99 -2.37
CA TRP A 517 -35.87 -40.75 -1.59
C TRP A 517 -35.17 -39.59 -2.30
N TYR A 518 -34.08 -39.86 -3.04
CA TYR A 518 -33.43 -38.84 -3.85
C TYR A 518 -34.29 -38.40 -5.03
N LYS A 519 -35.05 -39.32 -5.63
CA LYS A 519 -35.97 -39.03 -6.73
C LYS A 519 -37.06 -38.02 -6.34
N ILE A 520 -37.65 -38.18 -5.15
CA ILE A 520 -38.65 -37.23 -4.59
C ILE A 520 -38.07 -35.81 -4.49
N PHE A 521 -36.80 -35.68 -4.11
CA PHE A 521 -36.09 -34.40 -4.08
C PHE A 521 -35.80 -33.86 -5.50
N ALA A 522 -35.20 -34.68 -6.37
CA ALA A 522 -34.74 -34.27 -7.69
C ALA A 522 -35.87 -33.77 -8.59
N GLU A 523 -37.07 -34.35 -8.49
CA GLU A 523 -38.26 -33.92 -9.24
C GLU A 523 -38.75 -32.52 -8.87
N ARG A 524 -38.35 -32.00 -7.70
CA ARG A 524 -38.79 -30.69 -7.18
C ARG A 524 -37.65 -29.71 -6.93
N GLU A 525 -36.40 -30.09 -7.22
CA GLU A 525 -35.22 -29.29 -6.91
C GLU A 525 -35.25 -27.91 -7.57
N ALA A 526 -35.65 -27.85 -8.85
CA ALA A 526 -35.70 -26.58 -9.58
C ALA A 526 -36.71 -25.60 -8.98
N ASP A 527 -37.91 -26.07 -8.65
CA ASP A 527 -38.97 -25.25 -8.04
C ASP A 527 -38.64 -24.91 -6.58
N ALA A 528 -38.03 -25.84 -5.83
CA ALA A 528 -37.51 -25.58 -4.49
C ALA A 528 -36.36 -24.56 -4.50
N LYS A 529 -35.59 -24.42 -5.58
CA LYS A 529 -34.61 -23.33 -5.78
C LYS A 529 -35.21 -22.04 -6.35
N GLY A 530 -36.54 -21.98 -6.52
CA GLY A 530 -37.27 -20.78 -6.90
C GLY A 530 -37.61 -20.64 -8.38
N ALA A 531 -37.47 -21.69 -9.20
CA ALA A 531 -37.78 -21.63 -10.64
C ALA A 531 -39.24 -21.21 -10.95
N SER A 532 -40.18 -21.50 -10.05
CA SER A 532 -41.61 -21.16 -10.16
C SER A 532 -42.07 -20.02 -9.24
N GLY A 533 -41.13 -19.25 -8.70
CA GLY A 533 -41.41 -18.15 -7.78
C GLY A 533 -41.72 -18.60 -6.33
N VAL A 534 -41.90 -17.63 -5.43
CA VAL A 534 -41.94 -17.84 -3.96
C VAL A 534 -43.06 -18.80 -3.52
N GLN A 535 -44.25 -18.68 -4.09
CA GLN A 535 -45.35 -19.59 -3.75
C GLN A 535 -45.06 -21.02 -4.25
N GLY A 536 -44.55 -21.17 -5.48
CA GLY A 536 -44.16 -22.48 -6.01
C GLY A 536 -43.04 -23.14 -5.23
N GLN A 537 -42.15 -22.35 -4.63
CA GLN A 537 -41.10 -22.84 -3.74
C GLN A 537 -41.64 -23.37 -2.40
N ILE A 538 -42.62 -22.68 -1.82
CA ILE A 538 -43.32 -23.13 -0.60
C ILE A 538 -44.10 -24.41 -0.86
N ASP A 539 -44.81 -24.47 -1.99
CA ASP A 539 -45.59 -25.64 -2.41
C ASP A 539 -44.66 -26.85 -2.63
N ALA A 540 -43.54 -26.66 -3.36
CA ALA A 540 -42.55 -27.71 -3.62
C ALA A 540 -41.95 -28.31 -2.33
N LEU A 541 -41.64 -27.50 -1.32
CA LEU A 541 -41.09 -27.99 -0.05
C LEU A 541 -42.14 -28.69 0.82
N THR A 542 -43.39 -28.22 0.77
CA THR A 542 -44.50 -28.82 1.51
C THR A 542 -44.84 -30.19 0.94
N GLU A 543 -44.96 -30.30 -0.39
CA GLU A 543 -45.20 -31.56 -1.08
C GLU A 543 -44.04 -32.55 -0.89
N MET A 544 -42.79 -32.08 -0.99
CA MET A 544 -41.60 -32.92 -0.77
C MET A 544 -41.57 -33.50 0.64
N ARG A 545 -41.94 -32.70 1.65
CA ARG A 545 -42.04 -33.17 3.05
C ARG A 545 -43.09 -34.26 3.20
N ASP A 546 -44.29 -34.05 2.65
CA ASP A 546 -45.41 -34.98 2.82
C ASP A 546 -45.14 -36.31 2.07
N GLU A 547 -44.57 -36.26 0.87
CA GLU A 547 -44.17 -37.47 0.13
C GLU A 547 -43.03 -38.25 0.81
N LEU A 548 -42.08 -37.55 1.46
CA LEU A 548 -41.05 -38.20 2.26
C LEU A 548 -41.62 -38.89 3.51
N ASP A 549 -42.70 -38.36 4.09
CA ASP A 549 -43.41 -38.94 5.25
C ASP A 549 -44.25 -40.16 4.85
N GLU A 550 -44.79 -40.18 3.63
CA GLU A 550 -45.53 -41.32 3.06
C GLU A 550 -44.61 -42.41 2.49
N ALA A 551 -43.33 -42.12 2.25
CA ALA A 551 -42.36 -43.09 1.74
C ALA A 551 -42.06 -44.20 2.77
N SER A 552 -42.28 -45.46 2.39
CA SER A 552 -42.07 -46.63 3.25
C SER A 552 -40.71 -47.29 3.05
N GLY A 553 -40.11 -47.81 4.13
CA GLY A 553 -38.80 -48.47 4.10
C GLY A 553 -38.56 -49.40 5.29
N ASP A 554 -37.34 -49.93 5.41
CA ASP A 554 -36.89 -50.56 6.66
C ASP A 554 -36.74 -49.49 7.76
N GLU A 555 -36.86 -49.89 9.03
CA GLU A 555 -36.76 -49.00 10.21
C GLU A 555 -35.55 -48.05 10.14
N ILE A 556 -34.39 -48.51 9.64
CA ILE A 556 -33.19 -47.67 9.53
C ILE A 556 -33.30 -46.67 8.37
N GLN A 557 -33.96 -47.03 7.27
CA GLN A 557 -34.25 -46.12 6.17
C GLN A 557 -35.25 -45.05 6.59
N GLU A 558 -36.30 -45.43 7.34
CA GLU A 558 -37.29 -44.51 7.91
C GLU A 558 -36.63 -43.52 8.88
N ILE A 559 -35.73 -43.99 9.76
CA ILE A 559 -34.95 -43.13 10.66
C ILE A 559 -34.04 -42.16 9.88
N ALA A 560 -33.44 -42.61 8.77
CA ALA A 560 -32.60 -41.76 7.92
C ALA A 560 -33.43 -40.71 7.17
N ALA A 561 -34.56 -41.11 6.58
CA ALA A 561 -35.49 -40.23 5.87
C ALA A 561 -36.14 -39.20 6.80
N PHE A 562 -36.44 -39.58 8.05
CA PHE A 562 -36.97 -38.68 9.07
C PHE A 562 -36.05 -37.48 9.34
N ARG A 563 -34.74 -37.61 9.11
CA ARG A 563 -33.79 -36.49 9.23
C ARG A 563 -34.00 -35.45 8.14
N ALA A 564 -34.35 -35.87 6.92
CA ALA A 564 -34.70 -34.97 5.82
C ALA A 564 -36.02 -34.24 6.12
N ILE A 565 -37.05 -34.94 6.62
CA ILE A 565 -38.33 -34.34 7.04
C ILE A 565 -38.10 -33.32 8.16
N LYS A 566 -37.31 -33.66 9.19
CA LYS A 566 -36.96 -32.72 10.28
C LYS A 566 -36.15 -31.53 9.81
N TYR A 567 -35.32 -31.72 8.79
CA TYR A 567 -34.58 -30.63 8.15
C TYR A 567 -35.55 -29.65 7.46
N ILE A 568 -36.52 -30.17 6.69
CA ILE A 568 -37.57 -29.37 6.06
C ILE A 568 -38.46 -28.67 7.11
N ASP A 569 -38.91 -29.36 8.16
CA ASP A 569 -39.73 -28.78 9.24
C ASP A 569 -39.01 -27.62 9.96
N LYS A 570 -37.71 -27.77 10.21
CA LYS A 570 -36.88 -26.74 10.87
C LYS A 570 -36.65 -25.55 9.95
N PHE A 571 -36.55 -25.80 8.66
CA PHE A 571 -36.40 -24.80 7.60
C PHE A 571 -37.72 -24.02 7.39
N ALA A 572 -38.87 -24.71 7.35
CA ALA A 572 -40.20 -24.13 7.15
C ALA A 572 -40.66 -23.22 8.30
N LYS A 573 -40.24 -23.50 9.54
CA LYS A 573 -40.52 -22.66 10.72
C LYS A 573 -40.02 -21.22 10.61
N HIS A 574 -39.04 -20.94 9.74
CA HIS A 574 -38.56 -19.58 9.48
C HIS A 574 -39.49 -18.77 8.55
N PHE A 575 -40.45 -19.40 7.87
CA PHE A 575 -41.36 -18.73 6.93
C PHE A 575 -42.73 -18.38 7.54
N HIS A 576 -43.06 -18.90 8.73
CA HIS A 576 -44.41 -18.85 9.30
C HIS A 576 -44.43 -18.41 10.79
N SER A 577 -43.62 -17.43 11.17
CA SER A 577 -43.69 -16.87 12.53
C SER A 577 -44.59 -15.63 12.59
N ASN A 578 -45.88 -15.85 12.85
CA ASN A 578 -46.71 -14.93 13.65
C ASN A 578 -46.30 -15.06 15.14
N ASP A 579 -45.00 -14.95 15.44
CA ASP A 579 -44.45 -15.04 16.79
C ASP A 579 -44.48 -13.64 17.43
N PRO A 580 -45.26 -13.40 18.50
CA PRO A 580 -45.37 -12.09 19.14
C PRO A 580 -44.08 -11.59 19.81
N ASP A 581 -43.12 -12.48 20.06
CA ASP A 581 -41.84 -12.17 20.70
C ASP A 581 -40.70 -11.92 19.70
N TRP A 582 -41.00 -11.95 18.38
CA TRP A 582 -40.08 -11.52 17.33
C TRP A 582 -40.44 -10.09 16.87
N PRO A 583 -39.47 -9.17 16.71
CA PRO A 583 -39.79 -7.79 16.35
C PRO A 583 -40.46 -7.77 14.96
N SER A 584 -41.70 -7.29 14.90
CA SER A 584 -42.43 -7.02 13.66
C SER A 584 -41.98 -5.70 13.02
N ASP A 585 -40.71 -5.35 13.16
CA ASP A 585 -40.19 -4.05 12.77
C ASP A 585 -39.51 -4.19 11.41
N ASP A 586 -39.96 -3.38 10.45
CA ASP A 586 -39.38 -3.14 9.12
C ASP A 586 -38.00 -2.46 9.23
N SER A 587 -37.17 -2.92 10.16
CA SER A 587 -35.87 -2.40 10.45
C SER A 587 -34.85 -3.54 10.39
N ILE A 588 -34.41 -3.81 9.16
CA ILE A 588 -33.01 -4.19 8.93
C ILE A 588 -32.27 -2.91 8.53
N PRO A 589 -31.99 -1.94 9.43
CA PRO A 589 -31.15 -0.82 9.05
C PRO A 589 -29.71 -1.32 9.16
N SER A 590 -29.12 -1.73 8.04
CA SER A 590 -27.69 -1.49 7.70
C SER A 590 -27.13 -2.38 6.58
N GLY A 591 -27.97 -2.89 5.68
CA GLY A 591 -27.51 -3.51 4.43
C GLY A 591 -26.72 -2.57 3.51
N ASP A 592 -26.91 -1.25 3.64
CA ASP A 592 -26.44 -0.27 2.64
C ASP A 592 -24.98 0.17 2.71
N LEU A 593 -24.19 -0.29 3.69
CA LEU A 593 -22.78 0.13 3.82
C LEU A 593 -21.77 -1.02 3.88
N LEU A 594 -22.22 -2.27 3.88
CA LEU A 594 -21.36 -3.44 4.13
C LEU A 594 -21.10 -4.34 2.92
N GLY A 595 -21.81 -4.14 1.81
CA GLY A 595 -21.54 -4.80 0.53
C GLY A 595 -20.37 -4.17 -0.25
N LEU A 596 -19.44 -3.47 0.41
CA LEU A 596 -18.32 -2.81 -0.24
C LEU A 596 -17.25 -3.87 -0.58
N VAL A 597 -17.38 -4.49 -1.75
CA VAL A 597 -16.24 -5.15 -2.42
C VAL A 597 -16.04 -4.46 -3.77
N PHE A 598 -14.96 -3.70 -3.88
CA PHE A 598 -14.53 -3.10 -5.14
C PHE A 598 -13.25 -3.79 -5.63
N ARG A 599 -13.21 -4.17 -6.91
CA ARG A 599 -11.93 -4.19 -7.65
C ARG A 599 -11.36 -2.76 -7.69
N GLN A 600 -10.07 -2.60 -7.83
CA GLN A 600 -9.54 -1.31 -8.23
C GLN A 600 -9.44 -1.23 -9.75
N GLN A 601 -9.77 -0.07 -10.30
CA GLN A 601 -9.21 0.35 -11.57
C GLN A 601 -8.81 1.80 -11.43
N GLY A 602 -7.55 2.09 -11.73
CA GLY A 602 -7.11 3.46 -11.90
C GLY A 602 -7.97 4.10 -12.99
N ARG A 603 -8.75 5.12 -12.62
CA ARG A 603 -9.44 5.98 -13.60
C ARG A 603 -8.59 7.21 -13.80
N THR A 604 -8.27 7.47 -15.06
CA THR A 604 -7.53 8.61 -15.60
C THR A 604 -8.22 9.98 -15.43
N ALA A 605 -9.29 10.06 -14.64
CA ALA A 605 -10.17 11.24 -14.61
C ALA A 605 -9.44 12.53 -14.18
N HIS A 606 -8.51 12.45 -13.22
CA HIS A 606 -7.67 13.61 -12.88
C HIS A 606 -6.63 13.92 -13.98
N ALA A 607 -5.99 12.90 -14.57
CA ALA A 607 -5.08 13.11 -15.70
C ALA A 607 -5.78 13.78 -16.88
N GLN A 608 -7.06 13.49 -17.14
CA GLN A 608 -7.84 14.17 -18.19
C GLN A 608 -8.00 15.67 -17.93
N THR A 609 -8.16 16.12 -16.69
CA THR A 609 -8.27 17.55 -16.39
C THR A 609 -6.97 18.30 -16.71
N TYR A 610 -5.81 17.68 -16.46
CA TYR A 610 -4.49 18.24 -16.77
C TYR A 610 -4.05 18.03 -18.24
N LEU A 611 -4.58 17.00 -18.93
CA LEU A 611 -4.21 16.65 -20.30
C LEU A 611 -5.24 17.11 -21.36
N ALA A 612 -6.45 17.50 -20.96
CA ALA A 612 -7.47 18.06 -21.83
C ALA A 612 -7.06 19.41 -22.46
N PRO A 613 -6.37 20.32 -21.75
CA PRO A 613 -5.83 21.54 -22.36
C PRO A 613 -4.79 21.26 -23.45
N LEU A 614 -4.10 20.10 -23.36
CA LEU A 614 -3.08 19.65 -24.31
C LEU A 614 -3.64 18.94 -25.56
N GLY A 615 -4.97 18.85 -25.70
CA GLY A 615 -5.63 18.26 -26.88
C GLY A 615 -5.63 16.73 -26.91
N ILE A 616 -5.27 16.05 -25.81
CA ILE A 616 -5.10 14.59 -25.75
C ILE A 616 -6.40 13.87 -25.30
N LYS A 617 -7.45 14.63 -25.01
CA LYS A 617 -8.72 14.14 -24.44
C LYS A 617 -9.37 13.00 -25.23
N ASP A 618 -9.34 13.09 -26.57
CA ASP A 618 -10.00 12.12 -27.47
C ASP A 618 -9.15 10.86 -27.74
N HIS A 619 -7.89 10.86 -27.29
CA HIS A 619 -6.96 9.75 -27.45
C HIS A 619 -6.85 8.88 -26.21
N LEU A 620 -7.40 9.26 -25.06
CA LEU A 620 -7.43 8.41 -23.87
C LEU A 620 -8.67 7.53 -23.96
N GLY A 621 -8.51 6.29 -24.45
CA GLY A 621 -9.55 5.31 -24.71
C GLY A 621 -10.68 5.30 -23.66
N ALA A 622 -11.84 5.85 -24.02
CA ALA A 622 -13.01 5.90 -23.15
C ALA A 622 -13.77 4.56 -23.04
N GLU A 623 -13.51 3.61 -23.94
CA GLU A 623 -14.47 2.51 -24.20
C GLU A 623 -14.03 1.12 -23.72
N ARG A 624 -12.79 0.95 -23.27
CA ARG A 624 -12.29 -0.32 -22.73
C ARG A 624 -11.48 -0.12 -21.45
N ALA A 625 -12.02 0.71 -20.57
CA ALA A 625 -11.68 0.62 -19.16
C ALA A 625 -12.14 -0.77 -18.64
N PRO A 626 -11.39 -1.41 -17.74
CA PRO A 626 -11.85 -2.65 -17.16
C PRO A 626 -13.23 -2.43 -16.48
N ARG A 627 -13.97 -3.49 -16.12
CA ARG A 627 -15.26 -3.34 -15.41
C ARG A 627 -15.23 -4.01 -14.06
N LEU A 628 -15.83 -3.36 -13.09
CA LEU A 628 -15.93 -3.79 -11.70
C LEU A 628 -17.32 -4.34 -11.45
N TYR A 629 -17.38 -5.55 -10.92
CA TYR A 629 -18.59 -6.16 -10.44
C TYR A 629 -18.31 -6.66 -9.02
N SER A 630 -18.88 -6.01 -8.01
CA SER A 630 -19.56 -6.77 -6.98
C SER A 630 -20.99 -6.95 -7.44
N ALA A 631 -21.52 -8.14 -7.19
CA ALA A 631 -22.82 -8.52 -7.67
C ALA A 631 -23.89 -7.52 -7.25
N GLY A 632 -24.51 -6.90 -8.25
CA GLY A 632 -25.82 -6.29 -8.14
C GLY A 632 -26.63 -6.70 -9.35
N PHE A 633 -27.93 -6.81 -9.14
CA PHE A 633 -28.89 -7.31 -10.14
C PHE A 633 -29.18 -6.32 -11.28
N GLU A 634 -28.62 -5.11 -11.21
CA GLU A 634 -28.78 -4.09 -12.24
C GLU A 634 -27.51 -3.93 -13.10
N GLY A 635 -27.72 -3.52 -14.35
CA GLY A 635 -26.65 -3.32 -15.31
C GLY A 635 -25.68 -2.22 -14.89
N GLU A 636 -24.49 -2.23 -15.49
CA GLU A 636 -23.55 -1.12 -15.43
C GLU A 636 -24.25 0.23 -15.71
N GLY A 637 -24.10 1.21 -14.82
CA GLY A 637 -24.73 2.53 -14.93
C GLY A 637 -25.88 2.82 -13.96
N THR A 638 -26.25 1.88 -13.07
CA THR A 638 -27.24 2.14 -12.01
C THR A 638 -26.64 2.44 -10.64
N GLU A 639 -25.32 2.59 -10.58
CA GLU A 639 -24.63 2.94 -9.35
C GLU A 639 -24.88 4.41 -8.95
N THR A 640 -24.99 4.65 -7.65
CA THR A 640 -25.08 5.99 -7.06
C THR A 640 -23.72 6.42 -6.56
N ASP A 641 -23.21 7.54 -7.08
CA ASP A 641 -21.92 8.09 -6.65
C ASP A 641 -21.99 8.62 -5.22
N VAL A 642 -21.05 8.21 -4.37
CA VAL A 642 -20.83 8.85 -3.07
C VAL A 642 -20.07 10.14 -3.31
N LYS A 643 -20.80 11.23 -3.46
CA LYS A 643 -20.23 12.53 -3.86
C LYS A 643 -19.42 13.22 -2.77
N VAL A 644 -19.68 12.91 -1.50
CA VAL A 644 -19.11 13.63 -0.35
C VAL A 644 -18.50 12.64 0.62
N LEU A 645 -17.18 12.58 0.64
CA LEU A 645 -16.43 11.63 1.46
C LEU A 645 -16.23 12.13 2.88
N VAL A 646 -15.74 13.36 3.05
CA VAL A 646 -15.42 13.92 4.37
C VAL A 646 -16.22 15.19 4.68
N SER A 647 -16.29 16.14 3.75
CA SER A 647 -16.97 17.42 3.96
C SER A 647 -17.56 17.96 2.65
N GLN A 648 -18.65 18.73 2.76
CA GLN A 648 -19.34 19.36 1.61
C GLN A 648 -18.51 20.49 0.97
N GLY A 649 -17.53 21.02 1.68
CA GLY A 649 -16.68 22.13 1.26
C GLY A 649 -15.46 22.28 2.14
N SER A 650 -14.64 23.29 1.84
CA SER A 650 -13.39 23.59 2.54
C SER A 650 -13.37 25.00 3.15
N ASP A 651 -14.53 25.61 3.35
CA ASP A 651 -14.67 26.91 4.01
C ASP A 651 -14.74 26.76 5.55
N ASP A 652 -14.68 27.88 6.26
CA ASP A 652 -14.67 27.89 7.73
C ASP A 652 -15.93 27.25 8.34
N GLU A 653 -17.07 27.36 7.66
CA GLU A 653 -18.33 26.75 8.10
C GLU A 653 -18.28 25.23 7.98
N ALA A 654 -17.79 24.70 6.85
CA ALA A 654 -17.60 23.28 6.64
C ALA A 654 -16.55 22.67 7.60
N VAL A 655 -15.48 23.40 7.90
CA VAL A 655 -14.48 22.98 8.90
C VAL A 655 -15.07 22.97 10.31
N ALA A 656 -15.89 23.97 10.66
CA ALA A 656 -16.57 24.03 11.95
C ALA A 656 -17.57 22.88 12.12
N ASP A 657 -18.38 22.58 11.10
CA ASP A 657 -19.31 21.44 11.10
C ASP A 657 -18.58 20.10 11.26
N LEU A 658 -17.50 19.88 10.49
CA LEU A 658 -16.64 18.70 10.63
C LEU A 658 -16.07 18.56 12.04
N THR A 659 -15.55 19.65 12.60
CA THR A 659 -14.98 19.70 13.96
C THR A 659 -16.02 19.34 15.01
N GLN A 660 -17.23 19.91 14.90
CA GLN A 660 -18.34 19.62 15.80
C GLN A 660 -18.73 18.15 15.74
N ARG A 661 -18.94 17.62 14.54
CA ARG A 661 -19.34 16.22 14.31
C ARG A 661 -18.33 15.22 14.85
N LEU A 662 -17.03 15.45 14.63
CA LEU A 662 -15.96 14.62 15.19
C LEU A 662 -15.91 14.71 16.72
N THR A 663 -16.18 15.89 17.28
CA THR A 663 -16.25 16.09 18.74
C THR A 663 -17.39 15.27 19.35
N GLU A 664 -18.59 15.31 18.77
CA GLU A 664 -19.75 14.52 19.22
C GLU A 664 -19.46 13.01 19.21
N LEU A 665 -18.83 12.51 18.14
CA LEU A 665 -18.42 11.11 18.04
C LEU A 665 -17.35 10.74 19.08
N ARG A 666 -16.38 11.63 19.31
CA ARG A 666 -15.32 11.42 20.31
C ARG A 666 -15.89 11.37 21.72
N ASP A 667 -16.84 12.23 22.06
CA ASP A 667 -17.52 12.23 23.35
C ASP A 667 -18.41 10.98 23.54
N ALA A 668 -19.08 10.52 22.48
CA ALA A 668 -19.79 9.26 22.48
C ALA A 668 -18.86 8.07 22.72
N ALA A 669 -17.71 8.01 22.03
CA ALA A 669 -16.70 6.99 22.23
C ALA A 669 -16.12 7.03 23.66
N GLN A 670 -15.92 8.23 24.23
CA GLN A 670 -15.51 8.37 25.64
C GLN A 670 -16.56 7.85 26.62
N THR A 671 -17.84 8.04 26.33
CA THR A 671 -18.95 7.48 27.11
C THR A 671 -18.93 5.95 27.07
N LEU A 672 -18.69 5.36 25.90
CA LEU A 672 -18.50 3.91 25.75
C LEU A 672 -17.29 3.41 26.55
N VAL A 673 -16.15 4.11 26.52
CA VAL A 673 -14.97 3.75 27.34
C VAL A 673 -15.32 3.68 28.82
N ASN A 674 -16.18 4.59 29.29
CA ASN A 674 -16.65 4.64 30.68
C ASN A 674 -17.74 3.60 31.01
N GLY A 675 -18.12 2.74 30.06
CA GLY A 675 -19.14 1.71 30.23
C GLY A 675 -20.58 2.20 30.01
N GLY A 676 -20.77 3.38 29.42
CA GLY A 676 -22.08 3.88 29.01
C GLY A 676 -22.63 3.16 27.78
N ALA A 677 -23.88 3.48 27.41
CA ALA A 677 -24.53 2.96 26.21
C ALA A 677 -24.12 3.75 24.96
N ALA A 678 -24.18 3.10 23.79
CA ALA A 678 -24.00 3.77 22.51
C ALA A 678 -25.17 4.75 22.26
N PRO A 679 -24.91 5.92 21.66
CA PRO A 679 -25.99 6.79 21.19
C PRO A 679 -26.80 6.10 20.09
N ASP A 680 -28.08 6.41 20.04
CA ASP A 680 -28.93 6.01 18.93
C ASP A 680 -28.71 6.99 17.75
N TYR A 681 -28.46 6.44 16.56
CA TYR A 681 -28.15 7.23 15.37
C TYR A 681 -29.18 6.96 14.29
N ASP A 682 -29.73 8.03 13.73
CA ASP A 682 -30.51 7.96 12.50
C ASP A 682 -29.55 7.85 11.30
N PHE A 683 -29.50 6.67 10.68
CA PHE A 683 -28.67 6.40 9.50
C PHE A 683 -29.34 6.84 8.18
N SER A 684 -30.60 7.32 8.22
CA SER A 684 -31.25 7.93 7.06
C SER A 684 -30.81 9.38 6.81
N GLU A 685 -30.11 10.00 7.77
CA GLU A 685 -29.57 11.35 7.64
C GLU A 685 -28.49 11.40 6.53
N PRO A 686 -28.62 12.29 5.53
CA PRO A 686 -27.66 12.41 4.45
C PRO A 686 -26.39 13.09 4.97
N LEU A 687 -25.36 12.28 5.23
CA LEU A 687 -24.11 12.72 5.86
C LEU A 687 -22.92 12.36 4.97
N PRO A 688 -21.78 13.09 5.14
CA PRO A 688 -20.52 12.65 4.55
C PRO A 688 -20.20 11.20 4.94
N PHE A 689 -19.65 10.45 3.99
CA PHE A 689 -19.42 9.02 4.12
C PHE A 689 -18.56 8.65 5.34
N LEU A 690 -17.49 9.40 5.61
CA LEU A 690 -16.67 9.22 6.80
C LEU A 690 -17.51 9.28 8.08
N HIS A 691 -18.44 10.25 8.17
CA HIS A 691 -19.27 10.44 9.36
C HIS A 691 -20.24 9.28 9.57
N GLN A 692 -20.83 8.76 8.49
CA GLN A 692 -21.69 7.57 8.55
C GLN A 692 -20.92 6.34 9.04
N LEU A 693 -19.72 6.10 8.52
CA LEU A 693 -18.86 5.01 8.98
C LEU A 693 -18.47 5.17 10.45
N LEU A 694 -18.12 6.38 10.89
CA LEU A 694 -17.74 6.61 12.29
C LEU A 694 -18.95 6.49 13.24
N ARG A 695 -20.15 6.93 12.85
CA ARG A 695 -21.39 6.65 13.59
C ARG A 695 -21.64 5.14 13.70
N SER A 696 -21.48 4.41 12.60
CA SER A 696 -21.59 2.95 12.61
C SER A 696 -20.53 2.30 13.51
N ALA A 697 -19.31 2.83 13.54
CA ALA A 697 -18.26 2.35 14.41
C ALA A 697 -18.63 2.54 15.89
N VAL A 698 -19.12 3.73 16.27
CA VAL A 698 -19.58 4.00 17.65
C VAL A 698 -20.77 3.10 18.02
N ALA A 699 -21.72 2.88 17.11
CA ALA A 699 -22.89 2.03 17.37
C ALA A 699 -22.55 0.53 17.55
N THR A 700 -21.46 0.06 16.93
CA THR A 700 -21.12 -1.38 16.89
C THR A 700 -20.11 -1.80 17.96
N VAL A 701 -19.26 -0.88 18.44
CA VAL A 701 -18.23 -1.22 19.41
C VAL A 701 -18.84 -1.57 20.77
N THR A 702 -18.45 -2.72 21.29
CA THR A 702 -18.73 -3.08 22.69
C THR A 702 -18.00 -2.10 23.62
N GLY A 703 -18.72 -1.50 24.58
CA GLY A 703 -18.16 -0.54 25.54
C GLY A 703 -17.02 -1.08 26.41
N GLY A 704 -16.46 -0.22 27.26
CA GLY A 704 -15.30 -0.50 28.11
C GLY A 704 -13.96 -0.35 27.39
N SER A 705 -12.98 -1.19 27.73
CA SER A 705 -11.61 -1.09 27.18
C SER A 705 -11.53 -1.24 25.67
N ARG A 706 -12.48 -1.95 25.04
CA ARG A 706 -12.55 -2.13 23.59
C ARG A 706 -12.95 -0.88 22.82
N ALA A 707 -13.54 0.12 23.48
CA ALA A 707 -13.83 1.42 22.87
C ALA A 707 -12.62 2.37 22.86
N LEU A 708 -11.54 2.05 23.58
CA LEU A 708 -10.38 2.93 23.69
C LEU A 708 -9.68 3.20 22.35
N PRO A 709 -9.43 2.20 21.48
CA PRO A 709 -8.80 2.45 20.19
C PRO A 709 -9.63 3.38 19.29
N LEU A 710 -10.96 3.17 19.23
CA LEU A 710 -11.88 4.03 18.49
C LEU A 710 -11.78 5.48 18.98
N LYS A 711 -11.83 5.68 20.30
CA LYS A 711 -11.70 7.01 20.92
C LYS A 711 -10.37 7.68 20.58
N GLN A 712 -9.25 6.94 20.65
CA GLN A 712 -7.93 7.45 20.29
C GLN A 712 -7.84 7.83 18.81
N GLY A 713 -8.45 7.05 17.92
CA GLY A 713 -8.51 7.35 16.49
C GLY A 713 -9.31 8.63 16.21
N LEU A 714 -10.43 8.82 16.90
CA LEU A 714 -11.25 10.03 16.81
C LEU A 714 -10.53 11.27 17.38
N ASP A 715 -9.85 11.14 18.53
CA ASP A 715 -9.06 12.22 19.11
C ASP A 715 -8.02 12.74 18.11
N ARG A 716 -7.23 11.85 17.50
CA ARG A 716 -6.16 12.27 16.61
C ARG A 716 -6.68 12.90 15.32
N LYS A 717 -7.81 12.41 14.78
CA LYS A 717 -8.49 13.04 13.64
C LYS A 717 -8.99 14.43 13.98
N LEU A 718 -9.55 14.64 15.19
CA LEU A 718 -9.96 15.96 15.66
C LEU A 718 -8.77 16.90 15.76
N THR A 719 -7.66 16.45 16.38
CA THR A 719 -6.42 17.25 16.45
C THR A 719 -5.90 17.63 15.07
N LEU A 720 -5.97 16.73 14.08
CA LEU A 720 -5.59 17.06 12.69
C LEU A 720 -6.43 18.21 12.12
N VAL A 721 -7.74 18.20 12.34
CA VAL A 721 -8.64 19.27 11.86
C VAL A 721 -8.37 20.58 12.61
N GLU A 722 -8.11 20.52 13.92
CA GLU A 722 -7.74 21.69 14.72
C GLU A 722 -6.38 22.30 14.29
N GLU A 723 -5.41 21.46 13.92
CA GLU A 723 -4.07 21.87 13.49
C GLU A 723 -4.05 22.41 12.05
N ARG A 724 -4.81 21.80 11.12
CA ARG A 724 -4.71 22.08 9.67
C ARG A 724 -5.95 22.73 9.05
N GLY A 725 -7.05 22.86 9.78
CA GLY A 725 -8.31 23.44 9.28
C GLY A 725 -8.77 22.76 7.98
N ALA A 726 -9.03 23.58 6.95
CA ALA A 726 -9.45 23.09 5.63
C ALA A 726 -8.46 22.10 4.98
N ALA A 727 -7.16 22.22 5.25
CA ALA A 727 -6.14 21.31 4.71
C ALA A 727 -6.19 19.90 5.32
N ALA A 728 -6.94 19.69 6.42
CA ALA A 728 -7.18 18.37 6.98
C ALA A 728 -8.14 17.52 6.13
N ILE A 729 -9.04 18.14 5.36
CA ILE A 729 -10.08 17.46 4.59
C ILE A 729 -9.48 16.48 3.56
N PRO A 730 -8.61 16.90 2.62
CA PRO A 730 -8.01 15.98 1.66
C PRO A 730 -7.16 14.88 2.33
N GLU A 731 -6.52 15.18 3.45
CA GLU A 731 -5.75 14.17 4.20
C GLU A 731 -6.68 13.14 4.87
N LEU A 732 -7.81 13.57 5.43
CA LEU A 732 -8.83 12.66 5.97
C LEU A 732 -9.47 11.80 4.88
N GLU A 733 -9.69 12.34 3.68
CA GLU A 733 -10.17 11.59 2.51
C GLU A 733 -9.17 10.51 2.12
N ARG A 734 -7.89 10.88 1.97
CA ARG A 734 -6.81 9.94 1.68
C ARG A 734 -6.72 8.85 2.75
N LEU A 735 -6.74 9.20 4.03
CA LEU A 735 -6.70 8.25 5.14
C LEU A 735 -7.89 7.30 5.16
N LEU A 736 -9.10 7.79 4.83
CA LEU A 736 -10.30 6.97 4.68
C LEU A 736 -10.13 5.95 3.55
N GLN A 737 -9.77 6.43 2.36
CA GLN A 737 -9.57 5.58 1.18
C GLN A 737 -8.45 4.56 1.39
N SER A 738 -7.39 4.96 2.10
CA SER A 738 -6.25 4.11 2.44
C SER A 738 -6.66 3.00 3.41
N ALA A 739 -7.38 3.31 4.48
CA ALA A 739 -7.85 2.32 5.45
C ALA A 739 -8.86 1.32 4.84
N LEU A 740 -9.67 1.79 3.88
CA LEU A 740 -10.64 0.97 3.16
C LEU A 740 -9.97 -0.04 2.20
N GLY A 741 -8.83 0.30 1.60
CA GLY A 741 -8.13 -0.57 0.65
C GLY A 741 -7.81 -1.98 1.19
N PRO A 742 -7.09 -2.12 2.31
CA PRO A 742 -6.77 -3.42 2.91
C PRO A 742 -7.97 -4.16 3.50
N ALA A 743 -9.08 -3.46 3.75
CA ALA A 743 -10.34 -4.11 4.13
C ALA A 743 -11.05 -4.77 2.93
N MET A 744 -10.65 -4.46 1.69
CA MET A 744 -11.38 -4.86 0.48
C MET A 744 -10.55 -5.62 -0.56
N TYR A 745 -9.37 -5.12 -0.97
CA TYR A 745 -8.61 -5.69 -2.10
C TYR A 745 -7.09 -5.63 -1.97
N ARG A 746 -6.53 -4.85 -1.03
CA ARG A 746 -5.07 -4.68 -0.86
C ARG A 746 -4.48 -5.77 0.04
N ALA A 747 -4.28 -6.99 -0.49
CA ALA A 747 -3.55 -8.06 0.22
C ALA A 747 -2.07 -7.73 0.45
N ASP A 748 -1.48 -6.88 -0.39
CA ASP A 748 -0.07 -6.48 -0.29
C ASP A 748 0.24 -5.80 1.06
N ALA A 749 -0.67 -5.00 1.60
CA ALA A 749 -0.53 -4.39 2.93
C ALA A 749 -0.54 -5.44 4.06
N TRP A 750 -1.31 -6.51 3.90
CA TRP A 750 -1.31 -7.65 4.83
C TRP A 750 -0.04 -8.48 4.72
N ILE A 751 0.46 -8.71 3.50
CA ILE A 751 1.71 -9.46 3.26
C ILE A 751 2.91 -8.70 3.83
N THR A 752 3.01 -7.40 3.55
CA THR A 752 4.08 -6.55 4.09
C THR A 752 4.01 -6.42 5.62
N SER A 753 2.82 -6.50 6.23
CA SER A 753 2.66 -6.55 7.68
C SER A 753 3.32 -7.80 8.30
N LEU A 754 3.19 -8.97 7.65
CA LEU A 754 3.86 -10.21 8.06
C LEU A 754 5.38 -10.08 7.93
N ALA A 755 5.84 -9.47 6.84
CA ALA A 755 7.26 -9.24 6.61
C ALA A 755 7.87 -8.26 7.63
N THR A 756 7.10 -7.27 8.09
CA THR A 756 7.54 -6.31 9.11
C THR A 756 7.63 -6.93 10.50
N ARG A 757 6.70 -7.82 10.84
CA ARG A 757 6.65 -8.46 12.16
C ARG A 757 7.83 -9.41 12.39
N ARG A 758 8.27 -10.06 11.31
CA ARG A 758 9.39 -11.01 11.25
C ARG A 758 10.71 -10.26 11.22
#